data_AF-A0A402AIF2-F1
#
_entry.id   AF-A0A402AIF2-F1
#
_cell.length_a   1.000
_cell.length_b   1.000
_cell.length_c   1.000
_cell.angle_alpha   90.00
_cell.angle_beta   90.00
_cell.angle_gamma   90.00
#
_symmetry.space_group_name_H-M   'P 1'
#
loop_
_entity.id
_entity.type
_entity.pdbx_description
1 polymer ?
#
loop_
_entity_poly.entity_id
_entity_poly.type
_entity_poly.pdbx_seq_one_letter_code
_entity_poly.pdbx_strand_id
1 'polypeptide(L)'
;MNFISKKAEPAPFWHSKRSGILVSVLAIVTFIVAAFFASQPDHAPRANASASPALISDLPALQANADQLKHSSSQRINATSVQRVSTQNTSSPTYLNLGLSNDNNALSRAEANFDGGGYSYSMQALGASKLWDAEDFYFDGVHFIWPIHNQATDNVVAGGQTLTITPVANAKVLGFLGSASGGDASGTATLTYSDGTQQKSILGMSDWTLGGGTRSPDFGNQIVTTQLWRNNRAGSQSVKTYLFYAKINLLAGKTIVSITLPTTTGNARLHLFDWETRSDYVNPYNNVGMSDDGYPNPGNFDGSGNSYTADQGPWYPGQYNNVVLNDFTFWMPDVLGGVPDNYEAHGQTIPINHNDPAVRLGFVGAATGGPSYGTATINYTDGTQQPFTLGFSDWTLNAFTQAPSFNNQYFYSYLSRNTPRGKQNVPTFLFLAQAPPLLAGKNVASVTLPSSTNQGHIHIFSIATTSNTQHLDNLGTTSDKNPLFGNFDGGHHSYSVDAMKGYEINLAHYFADDLYMSPSNDSLPDNMLVNGQTVQVNGSGAKLSFLGSSTGGASSGTGTIHYTDGTSQNFTLGFTDWCASVPQFNNQVMATFPYRNSPQGKQWIANSVFNADVPLQPNKYVSDVVLPQTTGGQMHIFALGVSHDFNNNNGISDDTATFKGNFDGAGASYSDQALQAVGWKPGFTYVHNNVSVLVPYATAGLFDNTRAMGQTIPVTAGSSGTTLAFLGSAHGGAAAGKATITYTDGTTQDFQLGFTDWCASTTSFNNTVAVLTHYRNKPGGKQTLNTSIYYTDVALDASKVIQSVTLPVNDHIHIFAIGTK
;
A
#
# COMPACT_ATOMS: atom_id res chain seq x y z
N MET A 1 -93.83 -4.82 36.55
CA MET A 1 -93.13 -3.97 35.56
C MET A 1 -92.58 -2.75 36.32
N ASN A 2 -91.57 -2.87 37.19
CA ASN A 2 -90.13 -3.15 36.97
C ASN A 2 -89.40 -1.87 36.45
N PHE A 3 -89.13 -0.78 37.19
CA PHE A 3 -88.75 -0.56 38.62
C PHE A 3 -87.42 -1.24 39.03
N ILE A 4 -86.41 -0.63 39.72
CA ILE A 4 -85.96 0.78 40.06
C ILE A 4 -84.48 0.69 40.59
N SER A 5 -83.63 1.70 40.92
CA SER A 5 -83.53 3.19 40.81
C SER A 5 -82.09 3.69 41.17
N LYS A 6 -81.73 4.97 40.87
CA LYS A 6 -80.73 5.85 41.58
C LYS A 6 -79.21 5.48 41.49
N LYS A 7 -78.21 6.38 41.62
CA LYS A 7 -78.10 7.87 41.55
C LYS A 7 -76.61 8.30 41.38
N ALA A 8 -76.37 9.41 40.66
CA ALA A 8 -75.32 10.44 40.84
C ALA A 8 -73.79 10.12 40.88
N GLU A 9 -73.03 11.02 40.23
CA GLU A 9 -71.58 11.30 40.33
C GLU A 9 -71.16 11.91 41.70
N PRO A 10 -69.86 12.11 42.07
CA PRO A 10 -68.64 12.15 41.22
C PRO A 10 -67.40 11.35 41.74
N ALA A 11 -66.21 11.65 41.19
CA ALA A 11 -64.91 10.99 41.41
C ALA A 11 -64.33 11.12 42.86
N PRO A 12 -63.32 10.31 43.28
CA PRO A 12 -61.91 10.62 42.94
C PRO A 12 -60.86 9.45 42.90
N PHE A 13 -59.67 9.79 42.40
CA PHE A 13 -58.28 9.29 42.67
C PHE A 13 -57.91 7.81 43.01
N TRP A 14 -57.15 7.21 42.05
CA TRP A 14 -55.83 6.55 42.17
C TRP A 14 -55.52 5.38 43.16
N HIS A 15 -55.18 4.23 42.55
CA HIS A 15 -54.07 3.28 42.89
C HIS A 15 -54.14 2.46 44.22
N SER A 16 -53.87 1.15 44.28
CA SER A 16 -53.18 0.21 43.35
C SER A 16 -53.40 -1.29 43.69
N LYS A 17 -53.04 -2.21 42.76
CA LYS A 17 -52.76 -3.67 42.96
C LYS A 17 -54.00 -4.57 43.33
N ARG A 18 -54.10 -5.89 43.05
CA ARG A 18 -53.24 -6.91 42.37
C ARG A 18 -54.02 -8.22 42.05
N SER A 19 -53.42 -9.11 41.22
CA SER A 19 -53.56 -10.60 41.18
C SER A 19 -54.61 -11.34 40.30
N GLY A 20 -54.19 -12.48 39.70
CA GLY A 20 -54.97 -13.51 38.96
C GLY A 20 -54.82 -13.45 37.43
N ILE A 21 -54.00 -14.23 36.67
CA ILE A 21 -53.65 -15.69 36.61
C ILE A 21 -54.81 -16.50 36.00
N LEU A 22 -54.75 -17.10 34.78
CA LEU A 22 -53.87 -18.17 34.22
C LEU A 22 -53.57 -17.95 32.69
N VAL A 23 -52.34 -18.19 32.15
CA VAL A 23 -51.81 -19.42 31.43
C VAL A 23 -52.47 -19.70 30.05
N SER A 24 -51.81 -19.94 28.90
CA SER A 24 -50.40 -19.90 28.38
C SER A 24 -50.45 -19.88 26.82
N VAL A 25 -49.42 -19.68 25.97
CA VAL A 25 -48.09 -20.34 25.80
C VAL A 25 -47.08 -19.46 24.99
N LEU A 26 -45.78 -19.56 25.33
CA LEU A 26 -44.48 -19.33 24.61
C LEU A 26 -44.48 -18.99 23.09
N ALA A 27 -43.47 -18.30 22.51
CA ALA A 27 -42.12 -17.81 22.94
C ALA A 27 -41.83 -16.45 22.26
N ILE A 28 -41.01 -15.47 22.72
CA ILE A 28 -39.64 -15.40 23.28
C ILE A 28 -38.50 -15.65 22.25
N VAL A 29 -37.95 -14.56 21.68
CA VAL A 29 -36.50 -14.30 21.44
C VAL A 29 -36.23 -12.79 21.55
N THR A 30 -35.04 -12.41 22.03
CA THR A 30 -34.51 -11.04 22.24
C THR A 30 -32.96 -11.08 22.14
N PHE A 31 -32.18 -10.00 21.97
CA PHE A 31 -32.42 -8.55 22.12
C PHE A 31 -31.38 -7.71 21.31
N ILE A 32 -31.57 -6.38 21.26
CA ILE A 32 -30.57 -5.28 21.16
C ILE A 32 -29.37 -5.44 20.19
N VAL A 33 -29.33 -4.62 19.12
CA VAL A 33 -28.16 -3.79 18.74
C VAL A 33 -28.67 -2.49 18.10
N ALA A 34 -28.79 -1.38 18.86
CA ALA A 34 -29.11 -0.04 18.34
C ALA A 34 -28.94 1.06 19.43
N ALA A 35 -27.76 1.15 20.07
CA ALA A 35 -27.59 2.01 21.26
C ALA A 35 -26.16 2.57 21.47
N PHE A 36 -25.53 3.10 20.42
CA PHE A 36 -24.45 4.10 20.51
C PHE A 36 -24.50 5.00 19.26
N PHE A 37 -24.05 6.26 19.38
CA PHE A 37 -24.23 7.38 18.42
C PHE A 37 -25.61 8.06 18.38
N ALA A 38 -25.98 8.75 19.46
CA ALA A 38 -27.01 9.81 19.44
C ALA A 38 -26.84 10.80 20.61
N SER A 39 -25.95 11.81 20.47
CA SER A 39 -25.87 12.92 21.44
C SER A 39 -25.25 14.19 20.85
N GLN A 40 -26.07 15.02 20.21
CA GLN A 40 -25.80 16.46 20.05
C GLN A 40 -27.06 17.26 20.45
N PRO A 41 -26.92 18.35 21.23
CA PRO A 41 -28.02 19.26 21.54
C PRO A 41 -28.20 20.34 20.45
N ASP A 42 -29.39 20.96 20.42
CA ASP A 42 -29.87 21.79 19.32
C ASP A 42 -29.09 23.10 19.03
N HIS A 43 -29.18 23.54 17.77
CA HIS A 43 -28.66 24.83 17.31
C HIS A 43 -29.57 26.03 17.68
N ALA A 44 -28.95 27.09 18.20
CA ALA A 44 -29.44 28.47 18.06
C ALA A 44 -28.26 29.40 17.70
N PRO A 45 -28.37 30.34 16.76
CA PRO A 45 -27.20 30.98 16.16
C PRO A 45 -26.81 32.34 16.76
N ARG A 46 -25.50 32.57 17.02
CA ARG A 46 -24.75 33.78 16.61
C ARG A 46 -23.26 33.78 17.02
N ALA A 47 -22.54 34.69 16.35
CA ALA A 47 -21.20 35.23 16.64
C ALA A 47 -19.96 34.42 16.19
N ASN A 48 -19.39 34.88 15.07
CA ASN A 48 -17.98 34.79 14.64
C ASN A 48 -17.15 33.64 15.23
N ALA A 49 -17.25 32.45 14.62
CA ALA A 49 -16.21 31.45 14.76
C ALA A 49 -14.87 32.00 14.23
N SER A 50 -13.79 31.79 14.97
CA SER A 50 -12.44 31.82 14.42
C SER A 50 -12.36 30.84 13.25
N ALA A 51 -11.67 31.21 12.16
CA ALA A 51 -11.45 30.31 11.03
C ALA A 51 -10.94 28.95 11.51
N SER A 52 -11.67 27.89 11.20
CA SER A 52 -11.25 26.53 11.52
C SER A 52 -9.92 26.24 10.82
N PRO A 53 -8.95 25.60 11.48
CA PRO A 53 -7.69 25.23 10.85
C PRO A 53 -7.93 24.43 9.57
N ALA A 54 -7.32 24.85 8.47
CA ALA A 54 -7.37 24.11 7.22
C ALA A 54 -6.65 22.76 7.36
N LEU A 55 -7.02 21.80 6.51
CA LEU A 55 -6.32 20.52 6.41
C LEU A 55 -4.93 20.72 5.80
N ILE A 56 -3.98 19.91 6.23
CA ILE A 56 -2.57 20.02 5.83
C ILE A 56 -2.14 18.75 5.08
N SER A 57 -1.80 18.90 3.80
CA SER A 57 -0.90 17.99 3.08
C SER A 57 -0.20 18.71 1.91
N ASP A 58 1.09 18.40 1.74
CA ASP A 58 1.93 18.78 0.61
C ASP A 58 1.69 17.78 -0.55
N LEU A 59 0.57 17.95 -1.26
CA LEU A 59 0.12 17.00 -2.30
C LEU A 59 1.20 16.66 -3.36
N PRO A 60 2.01 17.60 -3.87
CA PRO A 60 3.12 17.26 -4.77
C PRO A 60 4.19 16.36 -4.13
N ALA A 61 4.48 16.53 -2.84
CA ALA A 61 5.39 15.64 -2.11
C ALA A 61 4.77 14.26 -1.88
N LEU A 62 3.47 14.19 -1.55
CA LEU A 62 2.75 12.93 -1.40
C LEU A 62 2.68 12.13 -2.72
N GLN A 63 2.43 12.82 -3.84
CA GLN A 63 2.52 12.25 -5.19
C GLN A 63 3.95 11.72 -5.46
N ALA A 64 4.99 12.52 -5.22
CA ALA A 64 6.37 12.11 -5.47
C ALA A 64 6.81 10.89 -4.63
N ASN A 65 6.42 10.83 -3.35
CA ASN A 65 6.67 9.69 -2.48
C ASN A 65 5.98 8.41 -2.99
N ALA A 66 4.73 8.52 -3.44
CA ALA A 66 3.97 7.38 -3.97
C ALA A 66 4.49 6.93 -5.34
N ASP A 67 4.89 7.86 -6.21
CA ASP A 67 5.40 7.56 -7.55
C ASP A 67 6.78 6.89 -7.48
N GLN A 68 7.64 7.20 -6.50
CA GLN A 68 8.91 6.49 -6.29
C GLN A 68 8.72 4.98 -6.05
N LEU A 69 7.71 4.58 -5.27
CA LEU A 69 7.41 3.16 -5.00
C LEU A 69 6.92 2.43 -6.27
N LYS A 70 6.03 3.09 -7.03
CA LYS A 70 5.39 2.54 -8.22
C LYS A 70 6.36 2.28 -9.38
N HIS A 71 7.55 2.90 -9.37
CA HIS A 71 8.56 2.73 -10.42
C HIS A 71 9.43 1.47 -10.27
N SER A 72 9.25 0.66 -9.23
CA SER A 72 10.00 -0.59 -9.01
C SER A 72 9.84 -1.64 -10.13
N SER A 73 8.70 -1.65 -10.84
CA SER A 73 8.46 -2.45 -12.05
C SER A 73 8.83 -1.72 -13.35
N SER A 74 8.95 -0.38 -13.30
CA SER A 74 8.97 0.50 -14.48
C SER A 74 10.37 1.02 -14.80
N GLN A 75 11.33 0.11 -15.03
CA GLN A 75 12.48 0.48 -15.84
C GLN A 75 12.01 0.84 -17.24
N ARG A 76 12.09 2.13 -17.61
CA ARG A 76 12.23 2.54 -19.01
C ARG A 76 13.53 1.91 -19.51
N ILE A 77 13.44 0.73 -20.12
CA ILE A 77 14.59 0.12 -20.79
C ILE A 77 15.05 1.13 -21.85
N ASN A 78 16.26 1.66 -21.68
CA ASN A 78 16.88 2.58 -22.65
C ASN A 78 16.69 1.99 -24.05
N ALA A 79 16.07 2.76 -24.96
CA ALA A 79 15.51 2.27 -26.22
C ALA A 79 16.58 1.66 -27.15
N THR A 80 16.93 0.41 -26.88
CA THR A 80 18.07 -0.30 -27.48
C THR A 80 17.56 -1.60 -28.07
N SER A 81 16.81 -1.44 -29.17
CA SER A 81 16.42 -2.51 -30.09
C SER A 81 15.83 -3.78 -29.45
N VAL A 82 14.81 -3.65 -28.60
CA VAL A 82 13.83 -4.75 -28.45
C VAL A 82 12.93 -4.72 -29.67
N GLN A 83 13.42 -5.24 -30.80
CA GLN A 83 12.56 -5.58 -31.93
C GLN A 83 11.66 -6.74 -31.51
N ARG A 84 10.52 -6.44 -30.89
CA ARG A 84 9.37 -7.33 -30.98
C ARG A 84 8.97 -7.37 -32.44
N VAL A 85 9.22 -8.52 -33.08
CA VAL A 85 8.81 -8.73 -34.47
C VAL A 85 7.29 -8.83 -34.50
N SER A 86 6.64 -7.67 -34.68
CA SER A 86 5.28 -7.63 -35.19
C SER A 86 5.26 -8.42 -36.50
N THR A 87 4.41 -9.43 -36.58
CA THR A 87 4.26 -10.25 -37.79
C THR A 87 3.34 -9.55 -38.80
N GLN A 88 3.65 -8.27 -39.09
CA GLN A 88 3.21 -7.49 -40.24
C GLN A 88 3.73 -8.15 -41.53
N ASN A 89 3.16 -9.31 -41.86
CA ASN A 89 3.66 -10.17 -42.91
C ASN A 89 2.92 -9.88 -44.22
N THR A 90 3.64 -9.23 -45.14
CA THR A 90 3.27 -8.87 -46.52
C THR A 90 2.32 -7.67 -46.70
N SER A 91 2.80 -6.68 -47.49
CA SER A 91 2.04 -5.53 -48.00
C SER A 91 1.47 -4.52 -46.98
N SER A 92 2.30 -4.06 -46.04
CA SER A 92 2.07 -2.74 -45.44
C SER A 92 1.94 -1.69 -46.57
N PRO A 93 0.93 -0.81 -46.56
CA PRO A 93 0.86 0.25 -47.55
C PRO A 93 2.05 1.20 -47.39
N THR A 94 2.45 1.84 -48.48
CA THR A 94 3.30 3.02 -48.37
C THR A 94 2.54 4.09 -47.60
N TYR A 95 2.96 4.39 -46.38
CA TYR A 95 2.77 5.73 -45.82
C TYR A 95 3.39 6.73 -46.83
N LEU A 96 2.72 7.85 -47.09
CA LEU A 96 3.08 8.78 -48.18
C LEU A 96 3.34 10.21 -47.69
N ASN A 97 3.16 10.46 -46.40
CA ASN A 97 3.32 11.77 -45.79
C ASN A 97 3.90 11.64 -44.38
N LEU A 98 4.63 12.66 -43.93
CA LEU A 98 5.15 12.82 -42.59
C LEU A 98 4.29 13.87 -41.86
N GLY A 99 3.40 13.42 -40.98
CA GLY A 99 2.40 14.23 -40.31
C GLY A 99 2.75 14.62 -38.87
N LEU A 100 3.71 13.93 -38.26
CA LEU A 100 4.17 14.14 -36.88
C LEU A 100 5.50 14.90 -36.85
N SER A 101 5.70 15.77 -35.87
CA SER A 101 7.04 16.30 -35.57
C SER A 101 7.32 16.52 -34.09
N ASN A 102 8.61 16.50 -33.74
CA ASN A 102 9.11 16.70 -32.40
C ASN A 102 9.42 18.19 -32.16
N ASP A 103 8.80 18.78 -31.14
CA ASP A 103 8.87 20.23 -30.82
C ASP A 103 10.33 20.73 -30.70
N ASN A 104 11.21 19.90 -30.17
CA ASN A 104 12.61 20.24 -29.90
C ASN A 104 13.54 20.02 -31.12
N ASN A 105 13.07 19.39 -32.21
CA ASN A 105 13.88 19.08 -33.38
C ASN A 105 13.50 19.93 -34.61
N ALA A 106 14.32 20.94 -34.90
CA ALA A 106 14.10 21.87 -36.01
C ALA A 106 14.16 21.24 -37.42
N LEU A 107 14.76 20.05 -37.59
CA LEU A 107 14.73 19.31 -38.85
C LEU A 107 13.38 18.59 -39.01
N SER A 108 12.96 17.83 -37.99
CA SER A 108 11.66 17.16 -37.95
C SER A 108 10.50 18.14 -38.22
N ARG A 109 10.50 19.33 -37.59
CA ARG A 109 9.48 20.38 -37.85
C ARG A 109 9.60 21.05 -39.22
N ALA A 110 10.69 20.87 -39.95
CA ALA A 110 10.89 21.39 -41.31
C ALA A 110 10.57 20.36 -42.40
N GLU A 111 10.59 19.07 -42.06
CA GLU A 111 10.28 17.94 -42.94
C GLU A 111 8.79 17.52 -42.84
N ALA A 112 8.20 17.58 -41.64
CA ALA A 112 6.82 17.19 -41.42
C ALA A 112 5.80 18.23 -41.95
N ASN A 113 4.80 17.74 -42.67
CA ASN A 113 3.85 18.53 -43.43
C ASN A 113 2.47 17.84 -43.53
N PHE A 114 1.76 17.73 -42.42
CA PHE A 114 0.44 17.10 -42.37
C PHE A 114 -0.57 17.77 -43.31
N ASP A 115 -0.66 19.11 -43.30
CA ASP A 115 -1.68 19.88 -44.02
C ASP A 115 -1.24 20.46 -45.38
N GLY A 116 -0.05 20.10 -45.86
CA GLY A 116 0.55 20.67 -47.06
C GLY A 116 1.14 22.08 -46.88
N GLY A 117 0.79 22.80 -45.80
CA GLY A 117 1.22 24.17 -45.50
C GLY A 117 2.45 24.28 -44.58
N GLY A 118 3.03 23.15 -44.17
CA GLY A 118 4.16 23.10 -43.23
C GLY A 118 3.76 23.04 -41.75
N TYR A 119 2.53 22.60 -41.46
CA TYR A 119 2.08 22.28 -40.10
C TYR A 119 2.01 20.76 -39.89
N SER A 120 2.21 20.32 -38.65
CA SER A 120 2.19 18.91 -38.23
C SER A 120 1.63 18.75 -36.83
N TYR A 121 1.21 17.54 -36.46
CA TYR A 121 0.91 17.23 -35.05
C TYR A 121 2.20 17.30 -34.22
N SER A 122 2.08 17.77 -32.98
CA SER A 122 3.19 17.75 -32.02
C SER A 122 3.26 16.39 -31.33
N MET A 123 4.42 15.74 -31.38
CA MET A 123 4.71 14.52 -30.62
C MET A 123 4.56 14.76 -29.11
N GLN A 124 5.05 15.91 -28.62
CA GLN A 124 4.93 16.30 -27.21
C GLN A 124 3.49 16.57 -26.79
N ALA A 125 2.64 17.08 -27.68
CA ALA A 125 1.21 17.27 -27.40
C ALA A 125 0.45 15.93 -27.36
N LEU A 126 0.69 15.05 -28.35
CA LEU A 126 0.13 13.69 -28.38
C LEU A 126 0.52 12.91 -27.12
N GLY A 127 1.79 13.01 -26.73
CA GLY A 127 2.33 12.38 -25.53
C GLY A 127 1.83 12.96 -24.19
N ALA A 128 1.46 14.25 -24.16
CA ALA A 128 0.75 14.84 -23.01
C ALA A 128 -0.64 14.20 -22.86
N SER A 129 -1.35 14.01 -23.97
CA SER A 129 -2.59 13.23 -24.07
C SER A 129 -2.38 11.71 -24.13
N LYS A 130 -1.30 11.19 -23.53
CA LYS A 130 -1.01 9.76 -23.33
C LYS A 130 -0.79 8.90 -24.59
N LEU A 131 -0.47 9.51 -25.73
CA LEU A 131 -0.28 8.81 -27.02
C LEU A 131 1.15 9.04 -27.57
N TRP A 132 2.07 8.10 -27.34
CA TRP A 132 3.47 8.18 -27.79
C TRP A 132 3.78 7.25 -28.99
N ASP A 133 4.99 7.35 -29.54
CA ASP A 133 5.49 6.47 -30.62
C ASP A 133 5.26 4.97 -30.28
N ALA A 134 4.64 4.22 -31.19
CA ALA A 134 4.39 2.78 -31.05
C ALA A 134 3.51 2.35 -29.86
N GLU A 135 2.81 3.27 -29.19
CA GLU A 135 1.87 2.96 -28.11
C GLU A 135 0.69 2.12 -28.65
N ASP A 136 0.39 1.01 -27.98
CA ASP A 136 -0.81 0.20 -28.20
C ASP A 136 -1.97 0.67 -27.31
N PHE A 137 -3.17 0.79 -27.87
CA PHE A 137 -4.35 1.20 -27.12
C PHE A 137 -5.67 0.73 -27.75
N TYR A 138 -6.75 0.76 -26.98
CA TYR A 138 -8.10 0.41 -27.46
C TYR A 138 -9.01 1.64 -27.58
N PHE A 139 -9.76 1.73 -28.69
CA PHE A 139 -10.84 2.70 -28.85
C PHE A 139 -12.07 2.02 -29.49
N ASP A 140 -13.23 2.15 -28.83
CA ASP A 140 -14.47 1.41 -29.21
C ASP A 140 -14.25 -0.12 -29.34
N GLY A 141 -13.20 -0.67 -28.71
CA GLY A 141 -12.81 -2.08 -28.81
C GLY A 141 -12.03 -2.46 -30.07
N VAL A 142 -11.60 -1.49 -30.88
CA VAL A 142 -10.57 -1.69 -31.91
C VAL A 142 -9.22 -1.42 -31.25
N HIS A 143 -8.29 -2.36 -31.40
CA HIS A 143 -6.89 -2.21 -31.01
C HIS A 143 -6.15 -1.43 -32.11
N PHE A 144 -5.41 -0.39 -31.74
CA PHE A 144 -4.62 0.44 -32.65
C PHE A 144 -3.18 0.55 -32.15
N ILE A 145 -2.25 0.79 -33.07
CA ILE A 145 -0.83 1.06 -32.79
C ILE A 145 -0.47 2.43 -33.37
N TRP A 146 -0.05 3.37 -32.52
CA TRP A 146 0.30 4.71 -32.99
C TRP A 146 1.64 4.72 -33.76
N PRO A 147 1.74 5.35 -34.96
CA PRO A 147 2.97 5.34 -35.75
C PRO A 147 4.13 6.09 -35.09
N ILE A 148 5.35 5.72 -35.50
CA ILE A 148 6.61 6.27 -34.97
C ILE A 148 7.06 7.47 -35.82
N HIS A 149 7.23 8.64 -35.21
CA HIS A 149 7.53 9.92 -35.89
C HIS A 149 8.91 9.99 -36.60
N ASN A 150 9.79 9.00 -36.39
CA ASN A 150 11.14 8.97 -36.97
C ASN A 150 11.22 8.19 -38.30
N GLN A 151 10.11 7.64 -38.77
CA GLN A 151 10.00 7.08 -40.12
C GLN A 151 9.99 8.20 -41.17
N ALA A 152 10.32 7.88 -42.43
CA ALA A 152 10.26 8.87 -43.52
C ALA A 152 8.84 9.39 -43.80
N THR A 153 7.83 8.65 -43.33
CA THR A 153 6.39 8.88 -43.53
C THR A 153 5.62 8.11 -42.44
N ASP A 154 4.54 8.68 -41.92
CA ASP A 154 3.75 8.14 -40.80
C ASP A 154 2.23 8.03 -41.10
N ASN A 155 1.73 8.59 -42.21
CA ASN A 155 0.31 8.53 -42.56
C ASN A 155 0.04 8.24 -44.06
N VAL A 156 -1.09 7.59 -44.30
CA VAL A 156 -1.60 7.22 -45.63
C VAL A 156 -2.61 8.28 -46.09
N VAL A 157 -2.29 8.99 -47.17
CA VAL A 157 -3.19 9.97 -47.79
C VAL A 157 -4.08 9.28 -48.82
N ALA A 158 -5.40 9.39 -48.69
CA ALA A 158 -6.35 8.68 -49.55
C ALA A 158 -6.38 9.20 -51.00
N GLY A 159 -6.02 8.34 -51.95
CA GLY A 159 -5.89 8.63 -53.38
C GLY A 159 -6.31 7.49 -54.30
N GLY A 160 -7.16 6.57 -53.84
CA GLY A 160 -7.63 5.41 -54.63
C GLY A 160 -6.78 4.13 -54.51
N GLN A 161 -5.74 4.13 -53.68
CA GLN A 161 -4.96 2.93 -53.39
C GLN A 161 -5.75 1.88 -52.59
N THR A 162 -5.32 0.62 -52.65
CA THR A 162 -5.91 -0.48 -51.87
C THR A 162 -4.97 -0.88 -50.74
N LEU A 163 -5.50 -0.95 -49.51
CA LEU A 163 -4.81 -1.42 -48.32
C LEU A 163 -5.20 -2.88 -48.06
N THR A 164 -4.24 -3.71 -47.69
CA THR A 164 -4.49 -5.07 -47.19
C THR A 164 -4.99 -4.99 -45.74
N ILE A 165 -5.92 -5.88 -45.36
CA ILE A 165 -6.44 -6.00 -43.99
C ILE A 165 -6.09 -7.39 -43.45
N THR A 166 -5.51 -7.45 -42.24
CA THR A 166 -5.27 -8.72 -41.52
C THR A 166 -6.63 -9.30 -41.09
N PRO A 167 -7.06 -10.49 -41.56
CA PRO A 167 -8.44 -10.91 -41.34
C PRO A 167 -8.69 -11.47 -39.93
N VAL A 168 -9.40 -10.72 -39.08
CA VAL A 168 -9.88 -11.20 -37.78
C VAL A 168 -11.17 -12.02 -37.92
N ALA A 169 -11.23 -13.16 -37.24
CA ALA A 169 -12.41 -14.04 -37.25
C ALA A 169 -13.63 -13.36 -36.63
N ASN A 170 -14.79 -13.46 -37.30
CA ASN A 170 -16.06 -12.84 -36.89
C ASN A 170 -15.98 -11.30 -36.71
N ALA A 171 -15.07 -10.62 -37.42
CA ALA A 171 -15.02 -9.17 -37.45
C ALA A 171 -16.38 -8.56 -37.88
N LYS A 172 -16.85 -7.56 -37.14
CA LYS A 172 -18.11 -6.82 -37.40
C LYS A 172 -17.86 -5.38 -37.81
N VAL A 173 -16.70 -4.84 -37.48
CA VAL A 173 -16.31 -3.45 -37.74
C VAL A 173 -14.86 -3.41 -38.24
N LEU A 174 -14.62 -2.60 -39.28
CA LEU A 174 -13.30 -2.05 -39.58
C LEU A 174 -13.27 -0.61 -39.03
N GLY A 175 -12.38 -0.36 -38.08
CA GLY A 175 -12.11 0.95 -37.51
C GLY A 175 -10.95 1.64 -38.22
N PHE A 176 -10.92 2.96 -38.14
CA PHE A 176 -9.90 3.82 -38.75
C PHE A 176 -9.50 4.91 -37.78
N LEU A 177 -8.20 5.11 -37.61
CA LEU A 177 -7.62 6.22 -36.88
C LEU A 177 -7.08 7.25 -37.88
N GLY A 178 -7.52 8.51 -37.79
CA GLY A 178 -7.16 9.51 -38.79
C GLY A 178 -7.76 10.89 -38.59
N SER A 179 -7.60 11.72 -39.60
CA SER A 179 -8.16 13.08 -39.68
C SER A 179 -8.07 13.59 -41.12
N ALA A 180 -8.74 14.71 -41.43
CA ALA A 180 -8.59 15.39 -42.71
C ALA A 180 -7.73 16.64 -42.58
N SER A 181 -7.12 17.07 -43.68
CA SER A 181 -6.46 18.38 -43.77
C SER A 181 -7.03 19.20 -44.92
N GLY A 182 -7.01 20.53 -44.78
CA GLY A 182 -7.58 21.44 -45.77
C GLY A 182 -9.11 21.49 -45.77
N GLY A 183 -9.76 21.18 -44.64
CA GLY A 183 -11.20 20.95 -44.54
C GLY A 183 -11.57 19.47 -44.47
N ASP A 184 -12.84 19.20 -44.21
CA ASP A 184 -13.37 17.86 -43.94
C ASP A 184 -13.43 17.03 -45.24
N ALA A 185 -12.93 15.80 -45.19
CA ALA A 185 -12.71 14.98 -46.39
C ALA A 185 -13.48 13.66 -46.33
N SER A 186 -14.18 13.29 -47.40
CA SER A 186 -14.87 12.01 -47.51
C SER A 186 -14.95 11.50 -48.94
N GLY A 187 -15.30 10.22 -49.10
CA GLY A 187 -15.61 9.61 -50.39
C GLY A 187 -16.04 8.16 -50.25
N THR A 188 -16.33 7.50 -51.38
CA THR A 188 -16.69 6.07 -51.38
C THR A 188 -15.45 5.19 -51.33
N ALA A 189 -15.29 4.43 -50.23
CA ALA A 189 -14.37 3.31 -50.14
C ALA A 189 -15.02 2.02 -50.67
N THR A 190 -14.20 1.07 -51.16
CA THR A 190 -14.67 -0.26 -51.59
C THR A 190 -13.95 -1.33 -50.79
N LEU A 191 -14.67 -2.00 -49.88
CA LEU A 191 -14.21 -3.12 -49.09
C LEU A 191 -14.32 -4.40 -49.94
N THR A 192 -13.29 -5.24 -49.94
CA THR A 192 -13.31 -6.56 -50.60
C THR A 192 -13.17 -7.68 -49.58
N TYR A 193 -14.00 -8.70 -49.73
CA TYR A 193 -14.09 -9.87 -48.86
C TYR A 193 -13.37 -11.08 -49.46
N SER A 194 -13.03 -12.06 -48.62
CA SER A 194 -12.26 -13.26 -48.99
C SER A 194 -12.94 -14.16 -50.04
N ASP A 195 -14.24 -14.01 -50.25
CA ASP A 195 -15.03 -14.69 -51.28
C ASP A 195 -15.16 -13.89 -52.59
N GLY A 196 -14.44 -12.76 -52.71
CA GLY A 196 -14.49 -11.85 -53.85
C GLY A 196 -15.71 -10.92 -53.87
N THR A 197 -16.62 -10.99 -52.88
CA THR A 197 -17.71 -10.00 -52.77
C THR A 197 -17.19 -8.64 -52.32
N GLN A 198 -17.92 -7.58 -52.66
CA GLN A 198 -17.55 -6.20 -52.34
C GLN A 198 -18.67 -5.43 -51.65
N GLN A 199 -18.31 -4.55 -50.73
CA GLN A 199 -19.18 -3.56 -50.12
C GLN A 199 -18.64 -2.16 -50.42
N LYS A 200 -19.53 -1.24 -50.81
CA LYS A 200 -19.21 0.19 -50.88
C LYS A 200 -19.74 0.88 -49.63
N SER A 201 -18.94 1.77 -49.06
CA SER A 201 -19.29 2.60 -47.91
C SER A 201 -18.70 3.98 -48.09
N ILE A 202 -19.27 4.99 -47.43
CA ILE A 202 -18.57 6.25 -47.25
C ILE A 202 -17.51 6.05 -46.17
N LEU A 203 -16.30 6.56 -46.41
CA LEU A 203 -15.30 6.84 -45.39
C LEU A 203 -15.10 8.36 -45.36
N GLY A 204 -15.14 8.95 -44.17
CA GLY A 204 -15.02 10.39 -43.96
C GLY A 204 -14.28 10.71 -42.67
N MET A 205 -13.45 11.75 -42.73
CA MET A 205 -12.71 12.30 -41.60
C MET A 205 -12.92 13.81 -41.52
N SER A 206 -13.11 14.30 -40.31
CA SER A 206 -13.23 15.72 -39.97
C SER A 206 -11.88 16.42 -40.06
N ASP A 207 -11.86 17.72 -40.34
CA ASP A 207 -10.64 18.53 -40.36
C ASP A 207 -9.90 18.46 -39.02
N TRP A 208 -8.59 18.21 -39.09
CA TRP A 208 -7.71 18.02 -37.94
C TRP A 208 -7.64 19.20 -36.99
N THR A 209 -8.08 20.41 -37.36
CA THR A 209 -8.18 21.55 -36.45
C THR A 209 -9.61 21.86 -36.01
N LEU A 210 -10.64 21.26 -36.61
CA LEU A 210 -12.05 21.67 -36.48
C LEU A 210 -12.25 23.20 -36.60
N GLY A 211 -11.50 23.85 -37.49
CA GLY A 211 -11.49 25.31 -37.62
C GLY A 211 -11.00 26.03 -36.36
N GLY A 212 -9.90 25.54 -35.76
CA GLY A 212 -9.37 26.03 -34.49
C GLY A 212 -10.19 25.64 -33.26
N GLY A 213 -10.91 24.50 -33.32
CA GLY A 213 -11.78 24.00 -32.26
C GLY A 213 -13.14 24.70 -32.18
N THR A 214 -13.58 25.36 -33.25
CA THR A 214 -14.86 26.09 -33.32
C THR A 214 -16.01 25.27 -33.92
N ARG A 215 -15.70 24.11 -34.52
CA ARG A 215 -16.66 23.20 -35.17
C ARG A 215 -16.77 21.88 -34.41
N SER A 216 -17.85 21.15 -34.64
CA SER A 216 -18.02 19.77 -34.15
C SER A 216 -17.50 18.76 -35.18
N PRO A 217 -17.20 17.50 -34.80
CA PRO A 217 -16.87 16.44 -35.76
C PRO A 217 -18.05 16.12 -36.69
N ASP A 218 -17.74 15.93 -37.96
CA ASP A 218 -18.66 15.49 -39.01
C ASP A 218 -18.63 13.96 -39.19
N PHE A 219 -19.46 13.43 -40.10
CA PHE A 219 -19.53 12.02 -40.50
C PHE A 219 -19.83 10.99 -39.40
N GLY A 220 -20.11 11.43 -38.17
CA GLY A 220 -20.18 10.57 -36.99
C GLY A 220 -18.81 10.15 -36.46
N ASN A 221 -17.74 10.91 -36.78
CA ASN A 221 -16.42 10.71 -36.20
C ASN A 221 -16.46 10.90 -34.68
N GLN A 222 -15.75 10.04 -33.94
CA GLN A 222 -15.53 10.19 -32.51
C GLN A 222 -14.13 10.80 -32.30
N ILE A 223 -13.97 11.72 -31.34
CA ILE A 223 -12.65 12.23 -30.96
C ILE A 223 -11.94 11.17 -30.11
N VAL A 224 -10.70 10.85 -30.47
CA VAL A 224 -9.81 9.92 -29.75
C VAL A 224 -8.98 10.67 -28.72
N THR A 225 -8.50 11.87 -29.09
CA THR A 225 -7.74 12.79 -28.23
C THR A 225 -7.67 14.18 -28.88
N THR A 226 -7.39 15.23 -28.10
CA THR A 226 -7.26 16.63 -28.54
C THR A 226 -5.99 17.30 -28.01
N GLN A 227 -5.02 17.48 -28.90
CA GLN A 227 -3.77 18.18 -28.61
C GLN A 227 -4.02 19.68 -28.48
N LEU A 228 -3.47 20.30 -27.42
CA LEU A 228 -3.59 21.74 -27.16
C LEU A 228 -2.73 22.61 -28.09
N TRP A 229 -1.75 22.03 -28.79
CA TRP A 229 -0.90 22.72 -29.76
C TRP A 229 -0.48 21.81 -30.91
N ARG A 230 -0.05 22.44 -32.01
CA ARG A 230 0.51 21.80 -33.20
C ARG A 230 1.86 22.40 -33.56
N ASN A 231 2.64 21.73 -34.39
CA ASN A 231 3.95 22.22 -34.83
C ASN A 231 3.89 22.93 -36.19
N ASN A 232 4.86 23.81 -36.40
CA ASN A 232 5.30 24.31 -37.70
C ASN A 232 6.82 24.51 -37.69
N ARG A 233 7.38 24.86 -38.85
CA ARG A 233 8.83 25.05 -39.04
C ARG A 233 9.49 25.98 -38.00
N ALA A 234 8.82 27.07 -37.60
CA ALA A 234 9.35 28.00 -36.61
C ALA A 234 9.29 27.46 -35.17
N GLY A 235 8.32 26.61 -34.85
CA GLY A 235 8.08 26.06 -33.50
C GLY A 235 6.64 25.61 -33.28
N SER A 236 6.32 25.30 -32.03
CA SER A 236 4.96 24.98 -31.58
C SER A 236 4.01 26.19 -31.70
N GLN A 237 2.75 25.94 -32.03
CA GLN A 237 1.69 26.93 -32.20
C GLN A 237 0.45 26.50 -31.41
N SER A 238 -0.07 27.38 -30.56
CA SER A 238 -1.33 27.17 -29.81
C SER A 238 -2.55 27.25 -30.73
N VAL A 239 -2.81 26.12 -31.41
CA VAL A 239 -3.99 25.80 -32.22
C VAL A 239 -4.29 24.34 -31.89
N LYS A 240 -5.52 24.06 -31.46
CA LYS A 240 -5.94 22.69 -31.15
C LYS A 240 -5.89 21.80 -32.38
N THR A 241 -5.45 20.56 -32.20
CA THR A 241 -5.58 19.50 -33.21
C THR A 241 -6.25 18.27 -32.63
N TYR A 242 -6.96 17.55 -33.49
CA TYR A 242 -7.89 16.48 -33.12
C TYR A 242 -7.52 15.20 -33.87
N LEU A 243 -7.54 14.08 -33.17
CA LEU A 243 -7.43 12.75 -33.77
C LEU A 243 -8.80 12.07 -33.71
N PHE A 244 -9.22 11.45 -34.81
CA PHE A 244 -10.56 10.88 -34.94
C PHE A 244 -10.56 9.38 -35.17
N TYR A 245 -11.62 8.76 -34.64
CA TYR A 245 -12.03 7.41 -34.96
C TYR A 245 -13.22 7.46 -35.94
N ALA A 246 -13.12 6.70 -37.03
CA ALA A 246 -14.22 6.39 -37.93
C ALA A 246 -14.41 4.86 -37.99
N LYS A 247 -15.62 4.40 -38.31
CA LYS A 247 -15.91 2.96 -38.45
C LYS A 247 -16.83 2.63 -39.61
N ILE A 248 -16.60 1.47 -40.22
CA ILE A 248 -17.46 0.87 -41.23
C ILE A 248 -17.91 -0.51 -40.72
N ASN A 249 -19.23 -0.70 -40.64
CA ASN A 249 -19.81 -2.00 -40.32
C ASN A 249 -19.60 -2.97 -41.49
N LEU A 250 -19.14 -4.18 -41.18
CA LEU A 250 -18.86 -5.23 -42.15
C LEU A 250 -20.11 -6.07 -42.45
N LEU A 251 -20.13 -6.74 -43.60
CA LEU A 251 -21.20 -7.69 -43.94
C LEU A 251 -21.13 -8.91 -43.02
N ALA A 252 -22.24 -9.23 -42.35
CA ALA A 252 -22.33 -10.35 -41.43
C ALA A 252 -21.94 -11.68 -42.10
N GLY A 253 -21.05 -12.44 -41.46
CA GLY A 253 -20.55 -13.72 -41.98
C GLY A 253 -19.56 -13.61 -43.15
N LYS A 254 -19.05 -12.40 -43.46
CA LYS A 254 -17.96 -12.19 -44.41
C LYS A 254 -16.65 -11.87 -43.69
N THR A 255 -15.54 -12.24 -44.31
CA THR A 255 -14.18 -11.98 -43.81
C THR A 255 -13.49 -10.97 -44.72
N ILE A 256 -13.21 -9.77 -44.23
CA ILE A 256 -12.58 -8.70 -45.02
C ILE A 256 -11.10 -9.02 -45.27
N VAL A 257 -10.59 -8.67 -46.46
CA VAL A 257 -9.18 -8.87 -46.84
C VAL A 257 -8.51 -7.62 -47.40
N SER A 258 -9.26 -6.65 -47.91
CA SER A 258 -8.71 -5.37 -48.35
C SER A 258 -9.75 -4.25 -48.41
N ILE A 259 -9.27 -3.00 -48.46
CA ILE A 259 -10.08 -1.81 -48.71
C ILE A 259 -9.41 -0.88 -49.73
N THR A 260 -10.11 -0.59 -50.82
CA THR A 260 -9.76 0.51 -51.73
C THR A 260 -10.25 1.82 -51.13
N LEU A 261 -9.31 2.72 -50.79
CA LEU A 261 -9.60 4.03 -50.23
C LEU A 261 -10.30 4.95 -51.25
N PRO A 262 -11.06 5.97 -50.80
CA PRO A 262 -11.61 6.96 -51.70
C PRO A 262 -10.53 7.81 -52.38
N THR A 263 -10.85 8.35 -53.56
CA THR A 263 -10.11 9.45 -54.19
C THR A 263 -10.69 10.79 -53.72
N THR A 264 -9.99 11.53 -52.86
CA THR A 264 -10.47 12.86 -52.43
C THR A 264 -10.26 13.92 -53.51
N THR A 265 -11.33 14.62 -53.90
CA THR A 265 -11.28 15.70 -54.91
C THR A 265 -11.24 17.09 -54.27
N GLY A 266 -10.37 17.97 -54.78
CA GLY A 266 -10.22 19.35 -54.30
C GLY A 266 -8.95 19.56 -53.47
N ASN A 267 -9.00 20.50 -52.52
CA ASN A 267 -7.86 20.79 -51.64
C ASN A 267 -7.81 19.91 -50.39
N ALA A 268 -8.97 19.45 -49.90
CA ALA A 268 -9.05 18.58 -48.74
C ALA A 268 -8.38 17.22 -48.99
N ARG A 269 -7.83 16.62 -47.94
CA ARG A 269 -7.14 15.32 -47.94
C ARG A 269 -7.63 14.50 -46.75
N LEU A 270 -7.83 13.19 -46.95
CA LEU A 270 -8.16 12.25 -45.88
C LEU A 270 -6.88 11.48 -45.52
N HIS A 271 -6.47 11.55 -44.26
CA HIS A 271 -5.27 10.90 -43.74
C HIS A 271 -5.66 9.79 -42.77
N LEU A 272 -4.99 8.64 -42.88
CA LEU A 272 -5.11 7.51 -41.96
C LEU A 272 -3.74 7.22 -41.33
N PHE A 273 -3.71 7.10 -40.01
CA PHE A 273 -2.54 6.67 -39.25
C PHE A 273 -2.56 5.15 -39.02
N ASP A 274 -3.73 4.57 -38.73
CA ASP A 274 -3.92 3.13 -38.54
C ASP A 274 -5.36 2.69 -38.90
N TRP A 275 -5.59 1.40 -39.13
CA TRP A 275 -6.90 0.81 -39.43
C TRP A 275 -6.94 -0.68 -39.04
N GLU A 276 -7.82 -1.04 -38.13
CA GLU A 276 -7.88 -2.42 -37.61
C GLU A 276 -9.32 -2.91 -37.41
N THR A 277 -9.46 -4.24 -37.35
CA THR A 277 -10.78 -4.90 -37.26
C THR A 277 -11.11 -5.39 -35.87
N ARG A 278 -12.38 -5.27 -35.46
CA ARG A 278 -12.91 -5.89 -34.23
C ARG A 278 -14.10 -6.79 -34.50
N SER A 279 -14.25 -7.81 -33.66
CA SER A 279 -15.43 -8.66 -33.56
C SER A 279 -16.44 -8.07 -32.56
N ASP A 280 -16.97 -8.87 -31.64
CA ASP A 280 -17.82 -8.36 -30.56
C ASP A 280 -16.99 -7.72 -29.46
N TYR A 281 -17.28 -6.46 -29.17
CA TYR A 281 -16.79 -5.75 -27.99
C TYR A 281 -17.93 -4.91 -27.42
N VAL A 282 -18.09 -5.03 -26.10
CA VAL A 282 -18.88 -4.16 -25.24
C VAL A 282 -17.91 -3.67 -24.17
N ASN A 283 -17.78 -2.36 -24.00
CA ASN A 283 -16.99 -1.81 -22.90
C ASN A 283 -17.68 -2.20 -21.57
N PRO A 284 -17.01 -2.88 -20.63
CA PRO A 284 -17.63 -3.25 -19.36
C PRO A 284 -17.85 -2.05 -18.43
N TYR A 285 -17.09 -0.96 -18.62
CA TYR A 285 -17.23 0.28 -17.89
C TYR A 285 -18.45 1.07 -18.38
N ASN A 286 -19.19 1.68 -17.44
CA ASN A 286 -20.44 2.39 -17.70
C ASN A 286 -20.36 3.92 -17.50
N ASN A 287 -19.24 4.45 -16.99
CA ASN A 287 -19.03 5.89 -16.87
C ASN A 287 -17.65 6.33 -17.39
N VAL A 288 -17.57 7.59 -17.84
CA VAL A 288 -16.35 8.28 -18.26
C VAL A 288 -15.80 9.09 -17.08
N GLY A 289 -14.85 8.51 -16.34
CA GLY A 289 -14.24 9.09 -15.16
C GLY A 289 -13.09 10.05 -15.46
N MET A 290 -12.31 9.78 -16.51
CA MET A 290 -11.16 10.59 -16.94
C MET A 290 -11.42 11.27 -18.29
N SER A 291 -10.85 12.46 -18.50
CA SER A 291 -10.93 13.19 -19.77
C SER A 291 -9.65 13.97 -20.10
N ASP A 292 -9.41 14.12 -21.40
CA ASP A 292 -8.34 14.90 -22.03
C ASP A 292 -8.51 16.41 -21.73
N ASP A 293 -7.46 17.12 -21.31
CA ASP A 293 -7.52 18.57 -20.98
C ASP A 293 -7.91 19.45 -22.17
N GLY A 294 -7.61 18.99 -23.40
CA GLY A 294 -8.05 19.57 -24.65
C GLY A 294 -9.50 19.27 -24.99
N TYR A 295 -10.07 18.17 -24.49
CA TYR A 295 -11.45 17.75 -24.72
C TYR A 295 -12.12 17.16 -23.47
N PRO A 296 -12.44 18.01 -22.46
CA PRO A 296 -12.96 17.55 -21.17
C PRO A 296 -14.43 17.12 -21.21
N ASN A 297 -15.16 17.52 -22.25
CA ASN A 297 -16.63 17.41 -22.34
C ASN A 297 -17.24 15.99 -22.23
N PRO A 298 -16.57 14.89 -22.61
CA PRO A 298 -17.11 13.54 -22.39
C PRO A 298 -17.07 13.08 -20.93
N GLY A 299 -16.19 13.66 -20.11
CA GLY A 299 -15.98 13.25 -18.72
C GLY A 299 -17.14 13.65 -17.82
N ASN A 300 -17.66 12.71 -17.02
CA ASN A 300 -18.86 12.90 -16.21
C ASN A 300 -18.83 12.14 -14.87
N PHE A 301 -17.65 12.00 -14.27
CA PHE A 301 -17.43 11.29 -13.01
C PHE A 301 -18.41 11.68 -11.88
N ASP A 302 -18.75 12.97 -11.75
CA ASP A 302 -19.66 13.46 -10.70
C ASP A 302 -21.10 13.75 -11.18
N GLY A 303 -21.48 13.22 -12.35
CA GLY A 303 -22.80 13.47 -12.95
C GLY A 303 -23.05 14.93 -13.40
N SER A 304 -22.09 15.83 -13.17
CA SER A 304 -22.18 17.27 -13.47
C SER A 304 -21.21 17.69 -14.59
N GLY A 305 -20.66 16.73 -15.33
CA GLY A 305 -19.66 16.92 -16.37
C GLY A 305 -18.24 17.20 -15.85
N ASN A 306 -17.94 16.96 -14.56
CA ASN A 306 -16.58 17.03 -14.06
C ASN A 306 -15.94 15.64 -14.03
N SER A 307 -14.61 15.59 -14.18
CA SER A 307 -13.84 14.35 -14.35
C SER A 307 -12.39 14.51 -13.87
N TYR A 308 -11.69 13.40 -13.67
CA TYR A 308 -10.22 13.44 -13.55
C TYR A 308 -9.59 13.86 -14.88
N THR A 309 -8.37 14.39 -14.83
CA THR A 309 -7.56 14.70 -16.03
C THR A 309 -6.77 13.45 -16.45
N ALA A 310 -6.87 13.07 -17.72
CA ALA A 310 -6.14 11.93 -18.30
C ALA A 310 -4.69 12.27 -18.64
N ASP A 311 -4.39 13.55 -18.87
CA ASP A 311 -3.05 14.10 -19.14
C ASP A 311 -2.09 13.95 -17.94
N GLN A 312 -2.61 13.65 -16.74
CA GLN A 312 -1.87 13.46 -15.50
C GLN A 312 -2.00 12.03 -14.97
N GLY A 313 -1.09 11.62 -14.09
CA GLY A 313 -1.04 10.27 -13.52
C GLY A 313 0.08 9.40 -14.11
N PRO A 314 0.55 8.37 -13.37
CA PRO A 314 1.71 7.57 -13.76
C PRO A 314 1.41 6.48 -14.80
N TRP A 315 0.15 6.03 -14.93
CA TRP A 315 -0.24 4.99 -15.91
C TRP A 315 -0.51 5.56 -17.31
N TYR A 316 -0.47 4.66 -18.30
CA TYR A 316 -0.79 4.86 -19.70
C TYR A 316 -1.68 3.68 -20.16
N PRO A 317 -2.37 3.74 -21.31
CA PRO A 317 -2.86 2.54 -22.00
C PRO A 317 -1.73 1.56 -22.35
N GLY A 318 -2.08 0.37 -22.82
CA GLY A 318 -1.13 -0.62 -23.33
C GLY A 318 -0.13 -1.09 -22.29
N GLN A 319 1.16 -1.06 -22.64
CA GLN A 319 2.23 -1.70 -21.87
C GLN A 319 2.41 -1.19 -20.42
N TYR A 320 1.97 0.02 -20.07
CA TYR A 320 2.27 0.67 -18.78
C TYR A 320 0.99 1.04 -17.98
N ASN A 321 0.01 0.14 -17.98
CA ASN A 321 -1.29 0.33 -17.35
C ASN A 321 -1.43 -0.20 -15.90
N ASN A 322 -0.39 -0.81 -15.30
CA ASN A 322 -0.48 -1.36 -13.93
C ASN A 322 0.20 -0.52 -12.83
N VAL A 323 -0.29 -0.68 -11.60
CA VAL A 323 0.17 0.01 -10.39
C VAL A 323 0.25 -1.00 -9.25
N VAL A 324 1.43 -1.17 -8.67
CA VAL A 324 1.63 -2.00 -7.46
C VAL A 324 1.48 -1.13 -6.21
N LEU A 325 0.65 -1.55 -5.26
CA LEU A 325 0.44 -0.88 -3.97
C LEU A 325 -0.03 -1.91 -2.92
N ASN A 326 0.63 -1.98 -1.76
CA ASN A 326 0.26 -2.87 -0.64
C ASN A 326 0.06 -4.34 -1.08
N ASP A 327 1.03 -4.86 -1.85
CA ASP A 327 1.04 -6.19 -2.49
C ASP A 327 -0.13 -6.52 -3.42
N PHE A 328 -0.99 -5.55 -3.74
CA PHE A 328 -1.94 -5.62 -4.85
C PHE A 328 -1.29 -5.11 -6.14
N THR A 329 -1.52 -5.82 -7.25
CA THR A 329 -1.22 -5.31 -8.60
C THR A 329 -2.52 -4.88 -9.26
N PHE A 330 -2.81 -3.58 -9.24
CA PHE A 330 -3.97 -3.00 -9.90
C PHE A 330 -3.69 -2.78 -11.38
N TRP A 331 -4.58 -3.28 -12.23
CA TRP A 331 -4.59 -2.97 -13.66
C TRP A 331 -5.57 -1.83 -13.88
N MET A 332 -5.06 -0.66 -14.27
CA MET A 332 -5.89 0.52 -14.57
C MET A 332 -6.58 0.34 -15.93
N PRO A 333 -7.64 1.11 -16.22
CA PRO A 333 -8.39 0.97 -17.46
C PRO A 333 -7.52 1.18 -18.70
N ASP A 334 -7.55 0.22 -19.62
CA ASP A 334 -6.74 0.21 -20.83
C ASP A 334 -7.39 1.02 -21.98
N VAL A 335 -7.61 2.31 -21.72
CA VAL A 335 -8.31 3.24 -22.62
C VAL A 335 -7.77 4.68 -22.49
N LEU A 336 -7.91 5.46 -23.56
CA LEU A 336 -7.65 6.90 -23.55
C LEU A 336 -8.78 7.68 -22.84
N GLY A 337 -8.45 8.86 -22.30
CA GLY A 337 -9.43 9.71 -21.63
C GLY A 337 -10.59 10.15 -22.54
N GLY A 338 -11.81 10.14 -22.01
CA GLY A 338 -13.02 10.52 -22.73
C GLY A 338 -13.87 9.35 -23.27
N VAL A 339 -13.46 8.10 -23.03
CA VAL A 339 -14.32 6.90 -23.19
C VAL A 339 -14.59 6.25 -21.82
N PRO A 340 -15.58 5.35 -21.67
CA PRO A 340 -15.87 4.78 -20.37
C PRO A 340 -14.69 3.97 -19.82
N ASP A 341 -14.31 4.28 -18.58
CA ASP A 341 -13.10 3.81 -17.91
C ASP A 341 -13.36 3.33 -16.47
N ASN A 342 -14.53 3.65 -15.88
CA ASN A 342 -14.86 3.23 -14.54
C ASN A 342 -16.24 2.55 -14.45
N TYR A 343 -16.38 1.68 -13.46
CA TYR A 343 -17.65 1.12 -13.04
C TYR A 343 -18.33 2.06 -12.04
N GLU A 344 -19.44 2.71 -12.43
CA GLU A 344 -20.37 3.30 -11.47
C GLU A 344 -21.28 2.19 -10.91
N ALA A 345 -21.36 2.07 -9.59
CA ALA A 345 -21.99 0.92 -8.92
C ALA A 345 -23.52 0.90 -9.04
N HIS A 346 -24.02 -0.12 -9.75
CA HIS A 346 -25.45 -0.39 -10.01
C HIS A 346 -25.82 -1.89 -9.85
N GLY A 347 -25.02 -2.66 -9.09
CA GLY A 347 -25.26 -4.09 -8.89
C GLY A 347 -24.64 -5.01 -9.94
N GLN A 348 -23.78 -4.49 -10.82
CA GLN A 348 -23.03 -5.30 -11.77
C GLN A 348 -22.09 -6.28 -11.06
N THR A 349 -21.88 -7.45 -11.67
CA THR A 349 -20.98 -8.49 -11.16
C THR A 349 -19.75 -8.59 -12.05
N ILE A 350 -18.58 -8.29 -11.48
CA ILE A 350 -17.29 -8.20 -12.17
C ILE A 350 -16.51 -9.50 -11.90
N PRO A 351 -16.10 -10.28 -12.92
CA PRO A 351 -15.31 -11.49 -12.73
C PRO A 351 -13.90 -11.17 -12.23
N ILE A 352 -13.37 -12.00 -11.33
CA ILE A 352 -12.00 -11.87 -10.81
C ILE A 352 -11.15 -12.97 -11.44
N ASN A 353 -10.36 -12.61 -12.45
CA ASN A 353 -9.62 -13.55 -13.29
C ASN A 353 -8.25 -13.92 -12.69
N HIS A 354 -8.23 -14.48 -11.48
CA HIS A 354 -7.02 -14.99 -10.82
C HIS A 354 -7.19 -16.47 -10.43
N ASN A 355 -6.14 -17.27 -10.67
CA ASN A 355 -6.14 -18.71 -10.40
C ASN A 355 -5.60 -19.07 -9.00
N ASP A 356 -4.90 -18.13 -8.36
CA ASP A 356 -4.16 -18.34 -7.12
C ASP A 356 -5.02 -18.07 -5.86
N PRO A 357 -4.73 -18.73 -4.72
CA PRO A 357 -5.47 -18.53 -3.48
C PRO A 357 -5.15 -17.16 -2.85
N ALA A 358 -6.03 -16.20 -3.08
CA ALA A 358 -6.00 -14.87 -2.46
C ALA A 358 -6.46 -14.90 -0.99
N VAL A 359 -5.94 -13.97 -0.18
CA VAL A 359 -6.36 -13.76 1.23
C VAL A 359 -6.94 -12.35 1.50
N ARG A 360 -6.79 -11.43 0.55
CA ARG A 360 -7.39 -10.08 0.54
C ARG A 360 -7.83 -9.69 -0.87
N LEU A 361 -8.75 -8.73 -0.91
CA LEU A 361 -9.23 -8.07 -2.12
C LEU A 361 -9.26 -6.54 -1.91
N GLY A 362 -8.66 -5.80 -2.84
CA GLY A 362 -8.58 -4.34 -2.84
C GLY A 362 -9.30 -3.72 -4.03
N PHE A 363 -9.71 -2.46 -3.88
CA PHE A 363 -10.48 -1.68 -4.85
C PHE A 363 -9.87 -0.29 -4.99
N VAL A 364 -9.59 0.14 -6.22
CA VAL A 364 -9.20 1.52 -6.54
C VAL A 364 -10.42 2.28 -7.03
N GLY A 365 -10.75 3.39 -6.35
CA GLY A 365 -11.98 4.13 -6.61
C GLY A 365 -12.13 5.41 -5.82
N ALA A 366 -13.29 6.03 -5.95
CA ALA A 366 -13.75 7.16 -5.12
C ALA A 366 -15.28 7.25 -5.16
N ALA A 367 -15.85 8.09 -4.29
CA ALA A 367 -17.27 8.44 -4.32
C ALA A 367 -17.50 9.85 -4.87
N THR A 368 -18.69 10.09 -5.41
CA THR A 368 -19.16 11.43 -5.80
C THR A 368 -20.49 11.76 -5.11
N GLY A 369 -20.71 13.03 -4.78
CA GLY A 369 -21.85 13.43 -3.95
C GLY A 369 -21.61 13.24 -2.45
N GLY A 370 -20.36 13.33 -1.99
CA GLY A 370 -19.96 13.08 -0.61
C GLY A 370 -19.56 11.61 -0.35
N PRO A 371 -18.92 11.33 0.80
CA PRO A 371 -18.50 9.99 1.17
C PRO A 371 -19.69 9.01 1.17
N SER A 372 -19.56 7.93 0.42
CA SER A 372 -20.68 7.02 0.13
C SER A 372 -20.29 5.55 0.30
N TYR A 373 -21.22 4.75 0.83
CA TYR A 373 -21.06 3.32 1.05
C TYR A 373 -22.29 2.53 0.61
N GLY A 374 -22.11 1.23 0.34
CA GLY A 374 -23.17 0.29 0.02
C GLY A 374 -22.73 -1.17 0.23
N THR A 375 -23.67 -2.11 0.18
CA THR A 375 -23.38 -3.54 0.36
C THR A 375 -22.90 -4.16 -0.95
N ALA A 376 -21.63 -4.56 -0.98
CA ALA A 376 -21.05 -5.38 -2.05
C ALA A 376 -21.05 -6.87 -1.61
N THR A 377 -20.87 -7.79 -2.56
CA THR A 377 -20.80 -9.24 -2.27
C THR A 377 -19.65 -9.89 -3.03
N ILE A 378 -18.80 -10.60 -2.30
CA ILE A 378 -17.77 -11.49 -2.85
C ILE A 378 -18.45 -12.82 -3.16
N ASN A 379 -18.34 -13.30 -4.40
CA ASN A 379 -18.84 -14.59 -4.85
C ASN A 379 -17.67 -15.55 -5.03
N TYR A 380 -17.70 -16.69 -4.35
CA TYR A 380 -16.65 -17.72 -4.42
C TYR A 380 -16.96 -18.79 -5.48
N THR A 381 -15.92 -19.47 -5.98
CA THR A 381 -16.04 -20.48 -7.04
C THR A 381 -16.88 -21.71 -6.65
N ASP A 382 -17.10 -21.95 -5.36
CA ASP A 382 -17.98 -23.01 -4.85
C ASP A 382 -19.44 -22.57 -4.66
N GLY A 383 -19.79 -21.34 -5.04
CA GLY A 383 -21.12 -20.77 -4.89
C GLY A 383 -21.40 -20.17 -3.50
N THR A 384 -20.44 -20.17 -2.57
CA THR A 384 -20.58 -19.41 -1.31
C THR A 384 -20.42 -17.90 -1.55
N GLN A 385 -21.00 -17.10 -0.66
CA GLN A 385 -21.02 -15.63 -0.77
C GLN A 385 -20.64 -14.97 0.56
N GLN A 386 -19.94 -13.83 0.48
CA GLN A 386 -19.58 -12.99 1.62
C GLN A 386 -20.00 -11.54 1.33
N PRO A 387 -21.10 -11.05 1.92
CA PRO A 387 -21.48 -9.64 1.84
C PRO A 387 -20.57 -8.79 2.73
N PHE A 388 -20.27 -7.57 2.28
CA PHE A 388 -19.50 -6.59 3.04
C PHE A 388 -19.90 -5.15 2.67
N THR A 389 -19.55 -4.19 3.52
CA THR A 389 -19.72 -2.76 3.21
C THR A 389 -18.53 -2.29 2.39
N LEU A 390 -18.76 -1.87 1.14
CA LEU A 390 -17.79 -1.13 0.34
C LEU A 390 -18.08 0.36 0.49
N GLY A 391 -17.08 1.14 0.89
CA GLY A 391 -17.24 2.58 1.16
C GLY A 391 -16.06 3.40 0.64
N PHE A 392 -16.38 4.51 -0.02
CA PHE A 392 -15.41 5.43 -0.60
C PHE A 392 -15.63 6.88 -0.15
N SER A 393 -14.51 7.57 0.05
CA SER A 393 -14.45 9.01 0.34
C SER A 393 -14.88 9.83 -0.87
N ASP A 394 -15.37 11.05 -0.65
CA ASP A 394 -15.62 11.99 -1.74
C ASP A 394 -14.32 12.29 -2.51
N TRP A 395 -14.40 12.22 -3.84
CA TRP A 395 -13.26 12.40 -4.74
C TRP A 395 -12.59 13.77 -4.66
N THR A 396 -13.24 14.80 -4.11
CA THR A 396 -12.62 16.12 -3.83
C THR A 396 -12.25 16.32 -2.36
N LEU A 397 -12.61 15.38 -1.48
CA LEU A 397 -12.60 15.55 -0.02
C LEU A 397 -13.35 16.83 0.41
N ASN A 398 -14.50 17.10 -0.22
CA ASN A 398 -15.25 18.36 -0.11
C ASN A 398 -14.35 19.59 -0.36
N ALA A 399 -13.71 19.64 -1.52
CA ALA A 399 -12.66 20.60 -1.87
C ALA A 399 -11.55 20.72 -0.80
N PHE A 400 -11.02 19.56 -0.35
CA PHE A 400 -9.91 19.43 0.59
C PHE A 400 -10.20 20.00 2.00
N THR A 401 -11.46 19.90 2.44
CA THR A 401 -11.90 20.32 3.79
C THR A 401 -12.31 19.17 4.71
N GLN A 402 -12.31 17.93 4.21
CA GLN A 402 -12.58 16.72 5.00
C GLN A 402 -11.41 15.71 4.92
N ALA A 403 -11.24 14.90 5.95
CA ALA A 403 -10.35 13.74 5.91
C ALA A 403 -11.00 12.57 5.13
N PRO A 404 -10.22 11.58 4.66
CA PRO A 404 -10.77 10.38 4.03
C PRO A 404 -11.76 9.64 4.97
N SER A 405 -12.80 9.04 4.41
CA SER A 405 -13.77 8.22 5.15
C SER A 405 -13.45 6.73 5.02
N PHE A 406 -14.10 5.88 5.84
CA PHE A 406 -14.07 4.42 5.71
C PHE A 406 -12.66 3.78 5.70
N ASN A 407 -11.69 4.37 6.41
CA ASN A 407 -10.27 3.99 6.39
C ASN A 407 -9.67 3.89 4.96
N ASN A 408 -10.13 4.74 4.05
CA ASN A 408 -9.61 4.83 2.68
C ASN A 408 -8.15 5.29 2.68
N GLN A 409 -7.28 4.44 2.13
CA GLN A 409 -5.85 4.72 1.99
C GLN A 409 -5.60 5.57 0.72
N TYR A 410 -4.50 6.32 0.69
CA TYR A 410 -4.09 7.07 -0.50
C TYR A 410 -3.69 6.11 -1.63
N PHE A 411 -4.26 6.27 -2.83
CA PHE A 411 -3.78 5.61 -4.04
C PHE A 411 -3.11 6.60 -5.00
N TYR A 412 -3.81 7.68 -5.33
CA TYR A 412 -3.27 8.80 -6.10
C TYR A 412 -4.07 10.09 -5.88
N SER A 413 -3.50 11.22 -6.27
CA SER A 413 -4.18 12.51 -6.32
C SER A 413 -3.83 13.28 -7.58
N TYR A 414 -4.69 14.21 -7.95
CA TYR A 414 -4.50 15.17 -9.01
C TYR A 414 -4.60 16.58 -8.43
N LEU A 415 -3.82 17.52 -8.94
CA LEU A 415 -3.83 18.92 -8.46
C LEU A 415 -4.99 19.74 -9.06
N SER A 416 -5.84 19.08 -9.85
CA SER A 416 -6.87 19.68 -10.70
C SER A 416 -7.87 18.62 -11.15
N ARG A 417 -9.03 19.07 -11.65
CA ARG A 417 -10.03 18.27 -12.35
C ARG A 417 -10.43 18.93 -13.67
N ASN A 418 -10.98 18.16 -14.58
CA ASN A 418 -11.61 18.68 -15.78
C ASN A 418 -13.10 18.97 -15.57
N THR A 419 -13.63 19.92 -16.32
CA THR A 419 -15.02 20.41 -16.27
C THR A 419 -15.48 20.75 -17.70
N PRO A 420 -16.78 20.96 -17.97
CA PRO A 420 -17.27 21.32 -19.31
C PRO A 420 -16.86 22.73 -19.78
N ARG A 421 -16.05 23.44 -18.98
CA ARG A 421 -15.46 24.76 -19.29
C ARG A 421 -13.92 24.73 -19.33
N GLY A 422 -13.32 23.54 -19.27
CA GLY A 422 -11.87 23.35 -19.14
C GLY A 422 -11.43 23.01 -17.71
N LYS A 423 -10.12 23.01 -17.51
CA LYS A 423 -9.44 22.60 -16.28
C LYS A 423 -9.75 23.53 -15.09
N GLN A 424 -9.94 22.94 -13.90
CA GLN A 424 -10.17 23.65 -12.65
C GLN A 424 -9.16 23.18 -11.58
N ASN A 425 -8.54 24.12 -10.86
CA ASN A 425 -7.60 23.86 -9.77
C ASN A 425 -8.34 23.46 -8.47
N VAL A 426 -9.08 22.36 -8.51
CA VAL A 426 -9.62 21.65 -7.35
C VAL A 426 -8.93 20.30 -7.29
N PRO A 427 -8.20 19.98 -6.20
CA PRO A 427 -7.58 18.66 -6.06
C PRO A 427 -8.61 17.54 -6.06
N THR A 428 -8.25 16.41 -6.66
CA THR A 428 -9.07 15.20 -6.65
C THR A 428 -8.24 13.97 -6.29
N PHE A 429 -8.91 12.93 -5.81
CA PHE A 429 -8.31 11.79 -5.14
C PHE A 429 -8.87 10.48 -5.67
N LEU A 430 -7.98 9.48 -5.78
CA LEU A 430 -8.30 8.07 -5.87
C LEU A 430 -7.80 7.39 -4.60
N PHE A 431 -8.61 6.49 -4.07
CA PHE A 431 -8.38 5.80 -2.81
C PHE A 431 -8.25 4.31 -3.03
N LEU A 432 -7.49 3.66 -2.15
CA LEU A 432 -7.54 2.21 -1.96
C LEU A 432 -8.51 1.90 -0.82
N ALA A 433 -9.61 1.22 -1.15
CA ALA A 433 -10.50 0.58 -0.18
C ALA A 433 -10.26 -0.94 -0.21
N GLN A 434 -10.42 -1.62 0.93
CA GLN A 434 -10.14 -3.05 1.06
C GLN A 434 -11.36 -3.80 1.59
N ALA A 435 -11.58 -5.02 1.10
CA ALA A 435 -12.56 -5.93 1.66
C ALA A 435 -12.09 -6.50 3.01
N PRO A 436 -13.00 -7.01 3.86
CA PRO A 436 -12.64 -7.89 4.96
C PRO A 436 -11.81 -9.11 4.48
N PRO A 437 -11.11 -9.82 5.38
CA PRO A 437 -10.41 -11.06 5.05
C PRO A 437 -11.29 -12.04 4.27
N LEU A 438 -10.70 -12.66 3.24
CA LEU A 438 -11.38 -13.69 2.44
C LEU A 438 -11.58 -14.97 3.26
N LEU A 439 -12.61 -15.74 2.93
CA LEU A 439 -12.90 -17.01 3.60
C LEU A 439 -11.78 -18.02 3.31
N ALA A 440 -11.18 -18.56 4.38
CA ALA A 440 -10.05 -19.49 4.26
C ALA A 440 -10.37 -20.70 3.38
N GLY A 441 -9.49 -20.98 2.41
CA GLY A 441 -9.65 -22.09 1.47
C GLY A 441 -10.71 -21.87 0.38
N LYS A 442 -11.15 -20.62 0.13
CA LYS A 442 -12.06 -20.27 -0.97
C LYS A 442 -11.35 -19.41 -2.02
N ASN A 443 -11.64 -19.67 -3.30
CA ASN A 443 -11.15 -18.85 -4.41
C ASN A 443 -12.27 -17.90 -4.88
N VAL A 444 -11.95 -16.63 -5.07
CA VAL A 444 -12.93 -15.62 -5.54
C VAL A 444 -13.22 -15.82 -7.03
N ALA A 445 -14.49 -15.87 -7.40
CA ALA A 445 -14.94 -15.95 -8.79
C ALA A 445 -15.35 -14.58 -9.35
N SER A 446 -16.02 -13.76 -8.54
CA SER A 446 -16.47 -12.43 -8.93
C SER A 446 -16.80 -11.56 -7.71
N VAL A 447 -16.95 -10.25 -7.93
CA VAL A 447 -17.60 -9.35 -6.96
C VAL A 447 -18.81 -8.70 -7.59
N THR A 448 -19.94 -8.77 -6.89
CA THR A 448 -21.13 -7.96 -7.15
C THR A 448 -20.97 -6.62 -6.43
N LEU A 449 -20.89 -5.53 -7.18
CA LEU A 449 -20.83 -4.16 -6.63
C LEU A 449 -22.18 -3.78 -5.98
N PRO A 450 -22.24 -2.72 -5.15
CA PRO A 450 -23.50 -2.27 -4.58
C PRO A 450 -24.54 -1.92 -5.66
N SER A 451 -25.79 -2.37 -5.47
CA SER A 451 -26.94 -1.97 -6.29
C SER A 451 -27.48 -0.58 -5.94
N SER A 452 -27.14 -0.10 -4.74
CA SER A 452 -27.51 1.20 -4.20
C SER A 452 -26.54 1.59 -3.08
N THR A 453 -26.36 2.88 -2.89
CA THR A 453 -25.52 3.49 -1.85
C THR A 453 -26.38 4.26 -0.85
N ASN A 454 -25.77 4.77 0.23
CA ASN A 454 -26.45 5.58 1.24
C ASN A 454 -26.77 7.01 0.79
N GLN A 455 -26.03 7.58 -0.17
CA GLN A 455 -26.28 8.93 -0.69
C GLN A 455 -25.83 9.14 -2.15
N GLY A 456 -24.53 9.08 -2.40
CA GLY A 456 -23.89 9.41 -3.68
C GLY A 456 -23.27 8.18 -4.32
N HIS A 457 -22.57 8.37 -5.43
CA HIS A 457 -22.23 7.28 -6.35
C HIS A 457 -20.84 6.72 -6.02
N ILE A 458 -20.69 5.39 -6.06
CA ILE A 458 -19.38 4.72 -5.91
C ILE A 458 -18.84 4.36 -7.29
N HIS A 459 -17.58 4.71 -7.52
CA HIS A 459 -16.90 4.48 -8.79
C HIS A 459 -15.63 3.66 -8.59
N ILE A 460 -15.50 2.56 -9.34
CA ILE A 460 -14.36 1.63 -9.28
C ILE A 460 -13.60 1.66 -10.61
N PHE A 461 -12.30 1.93 -10.57
CA PHE A 461 -11.40 1.87 -11.73
C PHE A 461 -10.70 0.51 -11.83
N SER A 462 -10.32 -0.08 -10.70
CA SER A 462 -9.61 -1.37 -10.66
C SER A 462 -9.96 -2.18 -9.41
N ILE A 463 -9.81 -3.51 -9.52
CA ILE A 463 -9.98 -4.47 -8.43
C ILE A 463 -8.80 -5.45 -8.52
N ALA A 464 -8.18 -5.78 -7.40
CA ALA A 464 -7.05 -6.71 -7.36
C ALA A 464 -7.07 -7.59 -6.11
N THR A 465 -6.50 -8.79 -6.21
CA THR A 465 -6.27 -9.70 -5.10
C THR A 465 -4.81 -9.68 -4.64
N THR A 466 -4.56 -10.04 -3.38
CA THR A 466 -3.22 -10.41 -2.92
C THR A 466 -3.24 -11.67 -2.04
N SER A 467 -2.13 -12.39 -2.03
CA SER A 467 -1.88 -13.59 -1.21
C SER A 467 -1.01 -13.30 0.04
N ASN A 468 -0.54 -12.06 0.25
CA ASN A 468 0.24 -11.74 1.45
C ASN A 468 -0.61 -11.85 2.72
N THR A 469 -0.09 -12.59 3.72
CA THR A 469 -0.71 -12.76 5.05
C THR A 469 -0.22 -11.74 6.07
N GLN A 470 1.00 -11.21 5.92
CA GLN A 470 1.55 -10.11 6.72
C GLN A 470 1.06 -8.76 6.19
N HIS A 471 -0.26 -8.61 6.09
CA HIS A 471 -0.90 -7.53 5.34
C HIS A 471 -1.14 -6.29 6.19
N LEU A 472 -0.39 -5.22 5.94
CA LEU A 472 -0.53 -3.92 6.59
C LEU A 472 -1.78 -3.19 6.03
N ASP A 473 -2.70 -2.78 6.90
CA ASP A 473 -4.01 -2.23 6.54
C ASP A 473 -4.31 -0.84 7.15
N ASN A 474 -3.40 -0.29 7.94
CA ASN A 474 -3.54 1.02 8.56
C ASN A 474 -2.28 1.89 8.43
N LEU A 475 -2.46 3.19 8.19
CA LEU A 475 -1.41 4.21 8.10
C LEU A 475 -1.26 4.88 9.47
N GLY A 476 -0.41 4.30 10.31
CA GLY A 476 -0.24 4.67 11.72
C GLY A 476 0.78 5.78 11.97
N THR A 477 1.69 6.01 11.03
CA THR A 477 2.73 7.03 11.08
C THR A 477 2.64 7.97 9.87
N THR A 478 2.92 9.26 10.04
CA THR A 478 3.06 10.22 8.92
C THR A 478 4.09 11.30 9.25
N SER A 479 4.69 11.93 8.25
CA SER A 479 5.42 13.18 8.41
C SER A 479 4.49 14.33 8.83
N ASP A 480 5.08 15.37 9.41
CA ASP A 480 4.38 16.61 9.76
C ASP A 480 3.77 17.33 8.54
N LYS A 481 4.26 17.00 7.33
CA LYS A 481 3.84 17.63 6.08
C LYS A 481 2.59 17.03 5.48
N ASN A 482 2.32 15.75 5.71
CA ASN A 482 1.23 14.99 5.08
C ASN A 482 0.36 14.19 6.08
N PRO A 483 -0.07 14.77 7.22
CA PRO A 483 -0.81 14.02 8.23
C PRO A 483 -2.23 13.61 7.81
N LEU A 484 -2.78 14.18 6.73
CA LEU A 484 -4.17 14.00 6.28
C LEU A 484 -4.66 12.54 6.17
N PHE A 485 -3.80 11.61 5.76
CA PHE A 485 -4.17 10.21 5.55
C PHE A 485 -3.85 9.31 6.76
N GLY A 486 -3.09 9.80 7.74
CA GLY A 486 -2.79 9.05 8.98
C GLY A 486 -4.06 8.76 9.76
N ASN A 487 -4.25 7.51 10.19
CA ASN A 487 -5.52 7.06 10.80
C ASN A 487 -5.35 6.02 11.92
N PHE A 488 -4.27 6.14 12.68
CA PHE A 488 -3.94 5.23 13.77
C PHE A 488 -5.08 5.01 14.76
N ASP A 489 -5.79 6.07 15.18
CA ASP A 489 -6.90 5.98 16.14
C ASP A 489 -8.31 5.96 15.53
N GLY A 490 -8.44 5.79 14.21
CA GLY A 490 -9.71 5.87 13.50
C GLY A 490 -10.34 7.28 13.48
N GLY A 491 -9.74 8.26 14.15
CA GLY A 491 -10.09 9.67 14.17
C GLY A 491 -9.09 10.55 13.41
N HIS A 492 -8.33 9.95 12.50
CA HIS A 492 -7.29 10.57 11.68
C HIS A 492 -6.07 11.14 12.42
N HIS A 493 -5.72 10.59 13.58
CA HIS A 493 -4.44 10.88 14.22
C HIS A 493 -3.41 9.80 13.89
N SER A 494 -2.13 10.17 13.87
CA SER A 494 -1.00 9.26 13.63
C SER A 494 0.20 9.62 14.50
N TYR A 495 1.16 8.72 14.65
CA TYR A 495 2.48 9.09 15.18
C TYR A 495 3.21 9.97 14.15
N SER A 496 3.95 11.00 14.61
CA SER A 496 4.76 11.81 13.69
C SER A 496 6.12 11.17 13.44
N VAL A 497 6.43 10.90 12.17
CA VAL A 497 7.75 10.43 11.72
C VAL A 497 8.84 11.49 11.98
N ASP A 498 8.47 12.77 12.02
CA ASP A 498 9.36 13.85 12.44
C ASP A 498 9.58 13.88 13.97
N ALA A 499 8.59 13.48 14.77
CA ALA A 499 8.75 13.31 16.21
C ALA A 499 9.62 12.09 16.58
N MET A 500 9.70 11.08 15.73
CA MET A 500 10.58 9.91 15.90
C MET A 500 12.06 10.22 15.67
N LYS A 501 12.40 11.32 15.00
CA LYS A 501 13.81 11.64 14.64
C LYS A 501 14.62 11.94 15.91
N GLY A 502 15.52 11.00 16.25
CA GLY A 502 16.30 11.01 17.49
C GLY A 502 15.88 9.95 18.52
N TYR A 503 14.84 9.18 18.24
CA TYR A 503 14.47 7.98 19.00
C TYR A 503 14.87 6.73 18.21
N GLU A 504 15.81 5.93 18.73
CA GLU A 504 16.20 4.67 18.11
C GLU A 504 15.18 3.55 18.41
N ILE A 505 14.05 3.57 17.69
CA ILE A 505 13.01 2.52 17.77
C ILE A 505 13.42 1.35 16.86
N ASN A 506 14.60 0.82 17.13
CA ASN A 506 15.26 -0.19 16.33
C ASN A 506 15.56 -1.41 17.20
N LEU A 507 14.64 -2.39 17.19
CA LEU A 507 14.83 -3.66 17.87
C LEU A 507 15.52 -4.72 16.99
N ALA A 508 16.12 -4.37 15.84
CA ALA A 508 16.80 -5.33 14.94
C ALA A 508 17.71 -6.33 15.67
N HIS A 509 18.46 -5.85 16.66
CA HIS A 509 19.43 -6.65 17.41
C HIS A 509 18.83 -7.63 18.44
N TYR A 510 17.49 -7.66 18.63
CA TYR A 510 16.78 -8.51 19.59
C TYR A 510 16.09 -9.74 18.98
N PHE A 511 16.08 -9.88 17.64
CA PHE A 511 15.21 -10.82 16.91
C PHE A 511 15.96 -11.62 15.84
N ALA A 512 15.31 -12.67 15.31
CA ALA A 512 15.78 -13.39 14.11
C ALA A 512 15.63 -12.56 12.82
N ASP A 513 14.51 -11.84 12.74
CA ASP A 513 14.11 -10.92 11.67
C ASP A 513 13.94 -9.52 12.28
N ASP A 514 14.41 -8.47 11.62
CA ASP A 514 14.49 -7.13 12.21
C ASP A 514 13.12 -6.59 12.68
N LEU A 515 12.94 -6.40 13.98
CA LEU A 515 11.68 -5.91 14.55
C LEU A 515 11.60 -4.37 14.58
N TYR A 516 11.49 -3.73 13.42
CA TYR A 516 11.42 -2.26 13.32
C TYR A 516 9.98 -1.76 13.08
N MET A 517 9.63 -0.63 13.70
CA MET A 517 8.47 0.15 13.26
C MET A 517 8.88 0.90 12.00
N SER A 518 8.55 0.35 10.83
CA SER A 518 8.81 1.00 9.54
C SER A 518 8.02 2.31 9.46
N PRO A 519 8.67 3.49 9.41
CA PRO A 519 7.94 4.74 9.24
C PRO A 519 7.43 4.82 7.80
N SER A 520 6.16 5.17 7.62
CA SER A 520 5.56 5.29 6.30
C SER A 520 6.22 6.42 5.48
N ASN A 521 6.03 6.37 4.16
CA ASN A 521 6.33 7.47 3.25
C ASN A 521 5.17 8.48 3.13
N ASP A 522 4.31 8.57 4.16
CA ASP A 522 3.03 9.30 4.19
C ASP A 522 1.87 8.65 3.41
N SER A 523 2.08 7.52 2.72
CA SER A 523 1.06 6.91 1.85
C SER A 523 0.80 5.41 2.06
N LEU A 524 1.80 4.63 2.50
CA LEU A 524 1.66 3.20 2.74
C LEU A 524 1.27 2.87 4.19
N PRO A 525 0.34 1.93 4.42
CA PRO A 525 0.17 1.27 5.70
C PRO A 525 1.49 0.77 6.30
N ASP A 526 1.60 0.90 7.62
CA ASP A 526 2.79 0.57 8.43
C ASP A 526 2.44 -0.32 9.65
N ASN A 527 1.15 -0.55 9.90
CA ASN A 527 0.67 -1.46 10.95
C ASN A 527 -0.53 -2.29 10.48
N MET A 528 -0.73 -3.41 11.19
CA MET A 528 -1.91 -4.25 11.11
C MET A 528 -2.89 -3.88 12.24
N LEU A 529 -4.15 -3.62 11.89
CA LEU A 529 -5.26 -3.66 12.82
C LEU A 529 -5.54 -5.12 13.21
N VAL A 530 -5.56 -5.41 14.50
CA VAL A 530 -5.65 -6.80 15.01
C VAL A 530 -7.11 -7.25 15.08
N ASN A 531 -7.43 -8.32 14.34
CA ASN A 531 -8.78 -8.85 14.14
C ASN A 531 -8.75 -10.36 13.80
N GLY A 532 -8.05 -11.16 14.61
CA GLY A 532 -8.04 -12.62 14.48
C GLY A 532 -7.27 -13.21 13.28
N GLN A 533 -6.47 -12.44 12.56
CA GLN A 533 -5.75 -12.91 11.37
C GLN A 533 -4.51 -13.76 11.69
N THR A 534 -4.18 -14.70 10.80
CA THR A 534 -2.93 -15.46 10.84
C THR A 534 -1.79 -14.68 10.18
N VAL A 535 -0.67 -14.57 10.87
CA VAL A 535 0.61 -14.03 10.38
C VAL A 535 1.63 -15.16 10.32
N GLN A 536 2.31 -15.37 9.20
CA GLN A 536 3.47 -16.27 9.13
C GLN A 536 4.63 -15.71 9.97
N VAL A 537 5.25 -16.54 10.81
CA VAL A 537 6.39 -16.17 11.65
C VAL A 537 7.30 -17.40 11.79
N ASN A 538 8.53 -17.32 11.30
CA ASN A 538 9.46 -18.45 11.30
C ASN A 538 10.58 -18.21 12.33
N GLY A 539 10.84 -19.18 13.22
CA GLY A 539 11.98 -19.07 14.14
C GLY A 539 11.82 -19.88 15.43
N SER A 540 12.92 -20.03 16.18
CA SER A 540 12.95 -20.67 17.49
C SER A 540 13.76 -19.82 18.48
N GLY A 541 13.12 -19.34 19.54
CA GLY A 541 13.74 -18.42 20.49
C GLY A 541 13.09 -18.50 21.88
N ALA A 542 13.43 -17.58 22.77
CA ALA A 542 12.88 -17.53 24.13
C ALA A 542 11.45 -16.95 24.16
N LYS A 543 11.15 -16.03 23.24
CA LYS A 543 9.90 -15.26 23.19
C LYS A 543 9.45 -15.05 21.75
N LEU A 544 8.15 -14.85 21.58
CA LEU A 544 7.57 -14.09 20.47
C LEU A 544 7.24 -12.70 21.03
N SER A 545 7.70 -11.64 20.38
CA SER A 545 7.41 -10.28 20.84
C SER A 545 6.69 -9.46 19.78
N PHE A 546 6.01 -8.41 20.22
CA PHE A 546 5.12 -7.58 19.43
C PHE A 546 5.43 -6.12 19.70
N LEU A 547 5.71 -5.35 18.64
CA LEU A 547 5.87 -3.90 18.67
C LEU A 547 4.54 -3.24 18.26
N GLY A 548 3.91 -2.51 19.17
CA GLY A 548 2.53 -2.07 18.99
C GLY A 548 2.00 -1.14 20.08
N SER A 549 0.69 -0.86 20.00
CA SER A 549 -0.07 -0.12 21.01
C SER A 549 -1.58 -0.34 20.77
N SER A 550 -2.43 0.35 21.52
CA SER A 550 -3.89 0.36 21.29
C SER A 550 -4.44 1.78 21.17
N THR A 551 -5.64 1.90 20.63
CA THR A 551 -6.33 3.18 20.46
C THR A 551 -7.78 3.09 20.93
N GLY A 552 -8.30 4.19 21.49
CA GLY A 552 -9.64 4.23 22.09
C GLY A 552 -9.74 3.50 23.43
N GLY A 553 -8.60 3.24 24.09
CA GLY A 553 -8.48 2.46 25.30
C GLY A 553 -7.49 1.31 25.17
N ALA A 554 -7.11 0.73 26.31
CA ALA A 554 -6.29 -0.47 26.35
C ALA A 554 -7.05 -1.66 25.72
N SER A 555 -6.36 -2.55 25.03
CA SER A 555 -6.96 -3.68 24.31
C SER A 555 -6.28 -5.00 24.66
N SER A 556 -7.03 -6.09 24.73
CA SER A 556 -6.48 -7.43 24.94
C SER A 556 -7.34 -8.56 24.38
N GLY A 557 -6.70 -9.70 24.12
CA GLY A 557 -7.38 -10.93 23.67
C GLY A 557 -6.44 -12.15 23.66
N THR A 558 -6.97 -13.31 23.28
CA THR A 558 -6.22 -14.57 23.21
C THR A 558 -5.89 -14.94 21.76
N GLY A 559 -4.60 -15.13 21.47
CA GLY A 559 -4.09 -15.65 20.20
C GLY A 559 -3.57 -17.09 20.33
N THR A 560 -3.16 -17.67 19.20
CA THR A 560 -2.56 -19.01 19.12
C THR A 560 -1.24 -18.97 18.36
N ILE A 561 -0.21 -19.64 18.86
CA ILE A 561 1.07 -19.86 18.18
C ILE A 561 1.09 -21.32 17.71
N HIS A 562 1.37 -21.54 16.43
CA HIS A 562 1.56 -22.86 15.85
C HIS A 562 3.05 -23.17 15.68
N TYR A 563 3.42 -24.43 15.86
CA TYR A 563 4.77 -24.94 15.73
C TYR A 563 4.88 -25.93 14.56
N THR A 564 6.05 -25.98 13.93
CA THR A 564 6.31 -26.83 12.74
C THR A 564 6.22 -28.34 13.01
N ASP A 565 6.17 -28.76 14.27
CA ASP A 565 5.92 -30.15 14.68
C ASP A 565 4.42 -30.50 14.84
N GLY A 566 3.52 -29.56 14.50
CA GLY A 566 2.07 -29.71 14.60
C GLY A 566 1.49 -29.46 16.00
N THR A 567 2.31 -29.05 16.98
CA THR A 567 1.82 -28.60 18.28
C THR A 567 1.50 -27.10 18.29
N SER A 568 0.81 -26.63 19.32
CA SER A 568 0.45 -25.21 19.47
C SER A 568 0.47 -24.75 20.93
N GLN A 569 0.42 -23.44 21.14
CA GLN A 569 0.13 -22.83 22.43
C GLN A 569 -0.79 -21.62 22.30
N ASN A 570 -1.68 -21.43 23.28
CA ASN A 570 -2.49 -20.22 23.40
C ASN A 570 -1.72 -19.18 24.22
N PHE A 571 -1.87 -17.90 23.88
CA PHE A 571 -1.28 -16.78 24.60
C PHE A 571 -2.28 -15.63 24.74
N THR A 572 -2.12 -14.81 25.78
CA THR A 572 -2.84 -13.55 25.91
C THR A 572 -1.92 -12.42 25.49
N LEU A 573 -2.38 -11.58 24.55
CA LEU A 573 -1.73 -10.33 24.19
C LEU A 573 -2.57 -9.16 24.70
N GLY A 574 -1.90 -8.13 25.21
CA GLY A 574 -2.54 -6.91 25.66
C GLY A 574 -1.64 -5.72 25.40
N PHE A 575 -2.23 -4.63 24.90
CA PHE A 575 -1.53 -3.38 24.61
C PHE A 575 -2.21 -2.19 25.31
N THR A 576 -1.37 -1.31 25.84
CA THR A 576 -1.75 -0.04 26.46
C THR A 576 -2.26 0.93 25.39
N ASP A 577 -3.24 1.78 25.74
CA ASP A 577 -3.61 2.91 24.87
C ASP A 577 -2.39 3.81 24.61
N TRP A 578 -2.19 4.18 23.35
CA TRP A 578 -1.05 4.97 22.90
C TRP A 578 -0.90 6.33 23.59
N CYS A 579 -1.99 6.94 24.08
CA CYS A 579 -1.98 8.21 24.81
C CYS A 579 -2.12 8.05 26.34
N ALA A 580 -2.04 6.82 26.88
CA ALA A 580 -2.05 6.60 28.32
C ALA A 580 -0.76 7.09 28.99
N SER A 581 -0.90 7.75 30.14
CA SER A 581 0.22 8.21 30.98
C SER A 581 0.82 7.13 31.89
N VAL A 582 0.21 5.93 31.93
CA VAL A 582 0.65 4.79 32.76
C VAL A 582 0.55 3.50 31.92
N PRO A 583 1.66 2.77 31.71
CA PRO A 583 1.64 1.48 31.03
C PRO A 583 0.76 0.43 31.73
N GLN A 584 0.07 -0.36 30.93
CA GLN A 584 -0.77 -1.49 31.33
C GLN A 584 -0.16 -2.81 30.82
N PHE A 585 -0.72 -3.95 31.25
CA PHE A 585 -0.31 -5.30 30.81
C PHE A 585 1.19 -5.64 30.94
N ASN A 586 1.94 -4.92 31.79
CA ASN A 586 3.40 -4.95 31.87
C ASN A 586 4.12 -4.64 30.54
N ASN A 587 3.47 -3.88 29.63
CA ASN A 587 4.09 -3.43 28.39
C ASN A 587 5.33 -2.57 28.68
N GLN A 588 6.42 -2.82 27.94
CA GLN A 588 7.61 -1.98 27.99
C GLN A 588 7.40 -0.75 27.10
N VAL A 589 7.68 0.45 27.60
CA VAL A 589 7.67 1.68 26.78
C VAL A 589 8.93 1.71 25.93
N MET A 590 8.79 1.59 24.61
CA MET A 590 9.93 1.67 23.69
C MET A 590 10.29 3.12 23.37
N ALA A 591 9.28 3.96 23.12
CA ALA A 591 9.44 5.40 22.99
C ALA A 591 8.17 6.15 23.42
N THR A 592 8.35 7.40 23.82
CA THR A 592 7.26 8.37 24.06
C THR A 592 7.59 9.68 23.35
N PHE A 593 6.73 10.09 22.44
CA PHE A 593 6.88 11.29 21.62
C PHE A 593 6.13 12.48 22.25
N PRO A 594 6.58 13.73 22.02
CA PRO A 594 5.96 14.92 22.60
C PRO A 594 4.67 15.39 21.90
N TYR A 595 4.34 14.86 20.71
CA TYR A 595 3.12 15.20 19.97
C TYR A 595 2.74 14.09 18.98
N ARG A 596 1.45 14.04 18.63
CA ARG A 596 0.89 13.24 17.55
C ARG A 596 0.46 14.12 16.38
N ASN A 597 0.29 13.54 15.21
CA ASN A 597 -0.27 14.22 14.05
C ASN A 597 -1.81 14.13 14.05
N SER A 598 -2.44 15.08 13.35
CA SER A 598 -3.88 15.18 13.06
C SER A 598 -4.06 15.81 11.67
N PRO A 599 -5.24 15.77 11.04
CA PRO A 599 -5.43 16.31 9.68
C PRO A 599 -5.15 17.81 9.58
N GLN A 600 -5.23 18.54 10.70
CA GLN A 600 -4.94 19.97 10.84
C GLN A 600 -3.49 20.26 11.28
N GLY A 601 -2.61 19.25 11.27
CA GLY A 601 -1.21 19.35 11.70
C GLY A 601 -0.95 18.77 13.09
N LYS A 602 0.10 19.26 13.76
CA LYS A 602 0.57 18.73 15.05
C LYS A 602 -0.42 18.97 16.19
N GLN A 603 -0.68 17.93 16.97
CA GLN A 603 -1.44 17.99 18.21
C GLN A 603 -0.53 17.60 19.39
N TRP A 604 -0.31 18.54 20.32
CA TRP A 604 0.57 18.39 21.49
C TRP A 604 -0.02 17.48 22.58
N ILE A 605 -0.30 16.23 22.22
CA ILE A 605 -0.65 15.12 23.10
C ILE A 605 0.50 14.12 22.99
N ALA A 606 1.13 13.80 24.11
CA ALA A 606 2.18 12.79 24.15
C ALA A 606 1.59 11.40 23.87
N ASN A 607 2.33 10.59 23.12
CA ASN A 607 1.93 9.24 22.76
C ASN A 607 3.14 8.28 22.74
N SER A 608 2.89 7.01 23.01
CA SER A 608 3.94 5.99 23.17
C SER A 608 3.72 4.78 22.27
N VAL A 609 4.81 4.11 21.92
CA VAL A 609 4.81 2.77 21.30
C VAL A 609 5.49 1.79 22.26
N PHE A 610 4.98 0.55 22.30
CA PHE A 610 5.30 -0.41 23.34
C PHE A 610 5.79 -1.74 22.77
N ASN A 611 6.56 -2.48 23.58
CA ASN A 611 6.82 -3.90 23.36
C ASN A 611 5.97 -4.76 24.32
N ALA A 612 5.51 -5.92 23.82
CA ALA A 612 4.86 -6.97 24.60
C ALA A 612 5.52 -8.32 24.27
N ASP A 613 5.96 -9.04 25.31
CA ASP A 613 6.64 -10.34 25.19
C ASP A 613 5.70 -11.52 25.54
N VAL A 614 5.76 -12.58 24.75
CA VAL A 614 5.07 -13.86 24.98
C VAL A 614 6.11 -14.99 25.01
N PRO A 615 6.25 -15.75 26.12
CA PRO A 615 7.20 -16.87 26.17
C PRO A 615 6.89 -17.96 25.12
N LEU A 616 7.94 -18.50 24.50
CA LEU A 616 7.84 -19.68 23.62
C LEU A 616 8.14 -20.96 24.39
N GLN A 617 7.58 -22.08 23.92
CA GLN A 617 7.98 -23.41 24.39
C GLN A 617 9.44 -23.70 23.98
N PRO A 618 10.31 -24.13 24.91
CA PRO A 618 11.69 -24.49 24.59
C PRO A 618 11.79 -25.57 23.50
N ASN A 619 12.78 -25.43 22.62
CA ASN A 619 13.07 -26.34 21.52
C ASN A 619 11.94 -26.50 20.47
N LYS A 620 10.99 -25.55 20.41
CA LYS A 620 10.00 -25.45 19.33
C LYS A 620 10.39 -24.40 18.30
N TYR A 621 9.93 -24.58 17.07
CA TYR A 621 10.10 -23.63 15.96
C TYR A 621 8.71 -23.20 15.48
N VAL A 622 8.44 -21.89 15.49
CA VAL A 622 7.16 -21.29 15.10
C VAL A 622 6.97 -21.41 13.59
N SER A 623 5.74 -21.67 13.15
CA SER A 623 5.31 -21.54 11.75
C SER A 623 4.50 -20.26 11.52
N ASP A 624 3.56 -20.00 12.42
CA ASP A 624 2.60 -18.92 12.29
C ASP A 624 1.91 -18.58 13.62
N VAL A 625 1.32 -17.39 13.64
CA VAL A 625 0.67 -16.80 14.80
C VAL A 625 -0.73 -16.35 14.39
N VAL A 626 -1.76 -16.97 14.96
CA VAL A 626 -3.12 -16.44 14.93
C VAL A 626 -3.19 -15.32 15.96
N LEU A 627 -3.27 -14.08 15.48
CA LEU A 627 -3.45 -12.91 16.31
C LEU A 627 -4.80 -12.96 17.05
N PRO A 628 -4.95 -12.26 18.20
CA PRO A 628 -6.19 -12.31 18.96
C PRO A 628 -7.38 -11.68 18.22
N GLN A 629 -8.58 -12.14 18.57
CA GLN A 629 -9.78 -11.30 18.57
C GLN A 629 -9.79 -10.50 19.87
N THR A 630 -9.83 -9.17 19.78
CA THR A 630 -9.56 -8.28 20.93
C THR A 630 -10.79 -7.62 21.53
N THR A 631 -10.68 -7.23 22.80
CA THR A 631 -11.70 -6.51 23.56
C THR A 631 -11.08 -5.29 24.25
N GLY A 632 -11.86 -4.21 24.40
CA GLY A 632 -11.36 -2.91 24.83
C GLY A 632 -11.23 -1.95 23.64
N GLY A 633 -10.08 -1.28 23.53
CA GLY A 633 -9.75 -0.47 22.34
C GLY A 633 -9.41 -1.29 21.10
N GLN A 634 -9.04 -0.62 20.02
CA GLN A 634 -8.45 -1.25 18.84
C GLN A 634 -6.97 -1.54 19.10
N MET A 635 -6.48 -2.71 18.71
CA MET A 635 -5.09 -3.12 18.89
C MET A 635 -4.34 -3.05 17.56
N HIS A 636 -3.11 -2.52 17.58
CA HIS A 636 -2.29 -2.31 16.40
C HIS A 636 -0.90 -2.91 16.60
N ILE A 637 -0.41 -3.62 15.58
CA ILE A 637 0.93 -4.21 15.56
C ILE A 637 1.69 -3.66 14.35
N PHE A 638 2.80 -2.97 14.62
CA PHE A 638 3.74 -2.51 13.59
C PHE A 638 4.65 -3.66 13.14
N ALA A 639 5.09 -4.51 14.09
CA ALA A 639 5.90 -5.69 13.80
C ALA A 639 5.73 -6.77 14.87
N LEU A 640 5.96 -8.05 14.51
CA LEU A 640 6.11 -9.16 15.44
C LEU A 640 7.20 -10.13 14.96
N GLY A 641 7.89 -10.79 15.88
CA GLY A 641 9.01 -11.67 15.54
C GLY A 641 9.50 -12.53 16.71
N VAL A 642 10.27 -13.57 16.40
CA VAL A 642 10.86 -14.46 17.40
C VAL A 642 12.13 -13.83 17.98
N SER A 643 12.12 -13.58 19.28
CA SER A 643 13.25 -13.01 20.00
C SER A 643 14.25 -14.10 20.41
N HIS A 644 15.51 -13.88 20.03
CA HIS A 644 16.66 -14.61 20.56
C HIS A 644 17.23 -13.96 21.83
N ASP A 645 16.53 -12.99 22.43
CA ASP A 645 17.08 -12.22 23.54
C ASP A 645 16.90 -12.95 24.89
N PHE A 646 18.00 -13.54 25.37
CA PHE A 646 18.12 -14.13 26.70
C PHE A 646 18.44 -13.09 27.78
N ASN A 647 18.70 -11.84 27.37
CA ASN A 647 19.01 -10.76 28.28
C ASN A 647 17.80 -10.49 29.19
N ASN A 648 18.11 -10.36 30.47
CA ASN A 648 17.13 -10.33 31.54
C ASN A 648 17.50 -9.31 32.63
N ASN A 649 18.49 -8.46 32.35
CA ASN A 649 18.98 -7.45 33.28
C ASN A 649 19.53 -6.21 32.58
N ASN A 650 19.28 -5.05 33.17
CA ASN A 650 19.85 -3.77 32.77
C ASN A 650 21.23 -3.63 33.43
N GLY A 651 22.31 -3.98 32.74
CA GLY A 651 23.68 -3.82 33.23
C GLY A 651 24.30 -2.47 32.91
N ILE A 652 23.78 -1.78 31.89
CA ILE A 652 24.28 -0.53 31.33
C ILE A 652 23.23 0.58 31.56
N SER A 653 23.67 1.78 31.93
CA SER A 653 22.80 2.96 32.00
C SER A 653 23.47 4.20 31.41
N ASP A 654 22.64 5.10 30.90
CA ASP A 654 23.05 6.42 30.47
C ASP A 654 23.42 7.30 31.68
N ASP A 655 24.46 8.12 31.54
CA ASP A 655 24.94 9.06 32.55
C ASP A 655 23.88 10.03 33.11
N THR A 656 22.83 10.32 32.34
CA THR A 656 21.69 11.16 32.72
C THR A 656 20.49 10.36 33.26
N ALA A 657 20.45 9.05 33.01
CA ALA A 657 19.37 8.15 33.41
C ALA A 657 19.86 6.98 34.29
N THR A 658 20.89 7.22 35.10
CA THR A 658 21.63 6.23 35.92
C THR A 658 20.77 5.28 36.76
N PHE A 659 19.58 5.72 37.18
CA PHE A 659 18.61 4.91 37.94
C PHE A 659 17.96 3.77 37.15
N LYS A 660 18.12 3.72 35.82
CA LYS A 660 17.63 2.61 34.98
C LYS A 660 18.52 1.36 35.05
N GLY A 661 19.77 1.47 35.49
CA GLY A 661 20.72 0.35 35.49
C GLY A 661 20.80 -0.37 36.84
N ASN A 662 21.00 -1.68 36.81
CA ASN A 662 21.07 -2.57 37.96
C ASN A 662 21.89 -3.85 37.67
N PHE A 663 23.18 -3.70 37.33
CA PHE A 663 24.11 -4.82 37.16
C PHE A 663 24.28 -5.63 38.45
N ASP A 664 24.61 -4.98 39.57
CA ASP A 664 24.96 -5.65 40.84
C ASP A 664 23.77 -5.93 41.78
N GLY A 665 22.54 -5.88 41.28
CA GLY A 665 21.32 -6.02 42.10
C GLY A 665 21.04 -4.85 43.06
N ALA A 666 22.03 -3.96 43.29
CA ALA A 666 21.97 -2.81 44.20
C ALA A 666 21.87 -1.46 43.46
N GLY A 667 21.55 -1.48 42.16
CA GLY A 667 21.35 -0.30 41.32
C GLY A 667 22.62 0.32 40.74
N ALA A 668 23.79 -0.33 40.85
CA ALA A 668 24.97 0.11 40.12
C ALA A 668 25.01 -0.54 38.72
N SER A 669 25.57 0.16 37.74
CA SER A 669 25.63 -0.27 36.33
C SER A 669 26.87 0.26 35.63
N TYR A 670 27.28 -0.35 34.52
CA TYR A 670 28.24 0.28 33.61
C TYR A 670 27.63 1.57 33.03
N SER A 671 28.47 2.56 32.74
CA SER A 671 28.06 3.76 31.99
C SER A 671 28.20 3.47 30.49
N ASP A 672 27.15 3.74 29.72
CA ASP A 672 27.17 3.64 28.26
C ASP A 672 28.25 4.58 27.67
N GLN A 673 28.27 5.84 28.11
CA GLN A 673 29.31 6.79 27.72
C GLN A 673 30.72 6.34 28.10
N ALA A 674 30.91 5.63 29.22
CA ALA A 674 32.20 5.07 29.60
C ALA A 674 32.63 3.90 28.70
N LEU A 675 31.69 3.05 28.31
CA LEU A 675 31.91 1.93 27.38
C LEU A 675 32.24 2.44 25.97
N GLN A 676 31.44 3.38 25.45
CA GLN A 676 31.68 4.01 24.13
C GLN A 676 33.03 4.73 24.06
N ALA A 677 33.44 5.41 25.15
CA ALA A 677 34.73 6.09 25.23
C ALA A 677 35.95 5.14 25.13
N VAL A 678 35.78 3.85 25.44
CA VAL A 678 36.81 2.81 25.27
C VAL A 678 36.54 1.88 24.07
N GLY A 679 35.61 2.28 23.19
CA GLY A 679 35.35 1.63 21.90
C GLY A 679 34.23 0.59 21.89
N TRP A 680 33.64 0.25 23.04
CA TRP A 680 32.49 -0.67 23.14
C TRP A 680 31.21 0.08 22.73
N LYS A 681 30.75 -0.20 21.51
CA LYS A 681 29.69 0.52 20.80
C LYS A 681 28.98 -0.43 19.82
N PRO A 682 27.80 -0.10 19.25
CA PRO A 682 27.16 -0.91 18.22
C PRO A 682 28.13 -1.36 17.11
N GLY A 683 28.10 -2.66 16.79
CA GLY A 683 28.98 -3.28 15.78
C GLY A 683 30.42 -3.54 16.25
N PHE A 684 30.78 -3.26 17.51
CA PHE A 684 32.09 -3.62 18.05
C PHE A 684 32.27 -5.14 18.08
N THR A 685 33.32 -5.63 17.41
CA THR A 685 33.71 -7.05 17.45
C THR A 685 34.95 -7.18 18.32
N TYR A 686 34.83 -7.87 19.45
CA TYR A 686 35.99 -8.26 20.25
C TYR A 686 36.66 -9.48 19.61
N VAL A 687 37.95 -9.38 19.28
CA VAL A 687 38.71 -10.47 18.66
C VAL A 687 39.81 -10.94 19.60
N HIS A 688 39.77 -12.22 19.97
CA HIS A 688 40.77 -12.84 20.84
C HIS A 688 40.94 -14.33 20.45
N ASN A 689 42.18 -14.84 20.40
CA ASN A 689 42.50 -16.21 19.95
C ASN A 689 41.90 -16.62 18.57
N ASN A 690 41.65 -15.63 17.71
CA ASN A 690 40.91 -15.73 16.44
C ASN A 690 39.43 -16.12 16.59
N VAL A 691 38.85 -16.03 17.80
CA VAL A 691 37.41 -15.98 18.01
C VAL A 691 36.95 -14.54 17.86
N SER A 692 35.85 -14.32 17.13
CA SER A 692 35.21 -13.03 16.98
C SER A 692 33.90 -13.04 17.77
N VAL A 693 33.83 -12.24 18.82
CA VAL A 693 32.59 -12.02 19.59
C VAL A 693 32.04 -10.66 19.21
N LEU A 694 30.95 -10.65 18.43
CA LEU A 694 30.20 -9.44 18.15
C LEU A 694 29.46 -9.00 19.42
N VAL A 695 29.63 -7.75 19.82
CA VAL A 695 28.84 -7.14 20.89
C VAL A 695 27.51 -6.68 20.29
N PRO A 696 26.37 -7.22 20.76
CA PRO A 696 25.06 -6.75 20.32
C PRO A 696 24.80 -5.33 20.80
N TYR A 697 23.98 -4.58 20.08
CA TYR A 697 23.55 -3.26 20.54
C TYR A 697 22.38 -3.38 21.53
N ALA A 698 22.51 -2.73 22.68
CA ALA A 698 21.43 -2.54 23.62
C ALA A 698 21.42 -1.08 24.09
N THR A 699 20.30 -0.38 23.90
CA THR A 699 20.14 1.00 24.34
C THR A 699 20.16 1.07 25.87
N ALA A 700 20.93 2.02 26.42
CA ALA A 700 21.22 2.07 27.85
C ALA A 700 19.96 2.16 28.73
N GLY A 701 19.84 1.24 29.69
CA GLY A 701 18.67 1.10 30.55
C GLY A 701 17.52 0.24 29.99
N LEU A 702 17.78 -0.54 28.93
CA LEU A 702 17.02 -1.76 28.58
C LEU A 702 17.78 -3.01 29.09
N PHE A 703 17.28 -4.22 28.79
CA PHE A 703 18.05 -5.43 29.03
C PHE A 703 19.24 -5.51 28.06
N ASP A 704 20.44 -5.65 28.61
CA ASP A 704 21.71 -5.63 27.86
C ASP A 704 22.65 -6.80 28.21
N ASN A 705 22.28 -7.59 29.22
CA ASN A 705 22.99 -8.80 29.61
C ASN A 705 22.05 -9.86 30.21
N THR A 706 22.57 -11.08 30.20
CA THR A 706 21.91 -12.32 30.61
C THR A 706 22.46 -12.77 31.97
N ARG A 707 21.69 -12.61 33.06
CA ARG A 707 21.99 -13.28 34.35
C ARG A 707 21.81 -14.78 34.18
N ALA A 708 22.78 -15.58 34.61
CA ALA A 708 22.76 -17.02 34.46
C ALA A 708 21.76 -17.67 35.44
N MET A 709 20.60 -18.09 34.94
CA MET A 709 19.51 -18.71 35.71
C MET A 709 19.12 -20.09 35.17
N GLY A 710 20.01 -20.77 34.44
CA GLY A 710 19.78 -22.10 33.86
C GLY A 710 19.22 -22.11 32.43
N GLN A 711 19.08 -20.95 31.77
CA GLN A 711 18.56 -20.86 30.41
C GLN A 711 19.53 -21.39 29.34
N THR A 712 18.96 -21.91 28.25
CA THR A 712 19.67 -22.47 27.08
C THR A 712 19.65 -21.47 25.93
N ILE A 713 20.84 -20.99 25.54
CA ILE A 713 21.07 -20.06 24.43
C ILE A 713 21.44 -20.85 23.17
N PRO A 714 20.70 -20.76 22.05
CA PRO A 714 21.10 -21.36 20.78
C PRO A 714 22.33 -20.65 20.20
N VAL A 715 23.16 -21.37 19.46
CA VAL A 715 24.41 -20.85 18.90
C VAL A 715 24.38 -21.05 17.38
N THR A 716 24.21 -19.96 16.64
CA THR A 716 24.18 -19.94 15.17
C THR A 716 25.58 -20.15 14.60
N ALA A 717 26.03 -21.39 14.59
CA ALA A 717 27.37 -21.75 14.13
C ALA A 717 27.49 -21.75 12.60
N GLY A 718 28.53 -21.08 12.10
CA GLY A 718 29.18 -21.50 10.86
C GLY A 718 29.73 -22.93 11.01
N SER A 719 29.99 -23.61 9.89
CA SER A 719 30.37 -25.02 9.85
C SER A 719 31.52 -25.38 10.81
N SER A 720 31.25 -26.31 11.75
CA SER A 720 32.23 -26.98 12.63
C SER A 720 33.22 -26.05 13.34
N GLY A 721 32.70 -25.09 14.12
CA GLY A 721 33.53 -24.24 14.96
C GLY A 721 34.29 -25.01 16.06
N THR A 722 35.50 -24.55 16.39
CA THR A 722 36.41 -25.20 17.37
C THR A 722 36.31 -24.62 18.78
N THR A 723 35.66 -23.47 18.96
CA THR A 723 35.68 -22.71 20.21
C THR A 723 34.39 -21.93 20.40
N LEU A 724 33.87 -21.90 21.62
CA LEU A 724 32.79 -21.03 22.06
C LEU A 724 33.33 -20.05 23.12
N ALA A 725 33.26 -18.76 22.83
CA ALA A 725 33.69 -17.68 23.71
C ALA A 725 32.50 -16.91 24.30
N PHE A 726 32.75 -16.30 25.46
CA PHE A 726 31.80 -15.51 26.23
C PHE A 726 32.43 -14.17 26.61
N LEU A 727 31.67 -13.08 26.47
CA LEU A 727 31.94 -11.82 27.12
C LEU A 727 30.98 -11.66 28.30
N GLY A 728 31.51 -11.38 29.49
CA GLY A 728 30.74 -11.39 30.73
C GLY A 728 31.53 -10.89 31.93
N SER A 729 30.84 -10.78 33.06
CA SER A 729 31.42 -10.42 34.37
C SER A 729 30.58 -11.03 35.49
N ALA A 730 31.16 -11.09 36.69
CA ALA A 730 30.41 -11.39 37.90
C ALA A 730 30.14 -10.12 38.73
N HIS A 731 29.23 -10.21 39.71
CA HIS A 731 29.11 -9.25 40.81
C HIS A 731 29.08 -9.97 42.15
N GLY A 732 29.26 -9.23 43.25
CA GLY A 732 29.27 -9.77 44.61
C GLY A 732 30.50 -10.64 44.94
N GLY A 733 31.48 -10.70 44.04
CA GLY A 733 32.60 -11.64 44.09
C GLY A 733 32.80 -12.38 42.77
N ALA A 734 33.92 -13.11 42.65
CA ALA A 734 34.17 -13.95 41.48
C ALA A 734 33.28 -15.20 41.54
N ALA A 735 32.46 -15.42 40.50
CA ALA A 735 31.40 -16.41 40.48
C ALA A 735 31.61 -17.44 39.36
N ALA A 736 31.24 -18.70 39.62
CA ALA A 736 31.31 -19.78 38.63
C ALA A 736 30.15 -20.77 38.78
N GLY A 737 29.92 -21.58 37.75
CA GLY A 737 28.95 -22.67 37.78
C GLY A 737 29.07 -23.61 36.57
N LYS A 738 28.39 -24.75 36.65
CA LYS A 738 28.34 -25.74 35.57
C LYS A 738 27.49 -25.22 34.41
N ALA A 739 28.05 -25.22 33.20
CA ALA A 739 27.35 -25.00 31.94
C ALA A 739 27.38 -26.28 31.09
N THR A 740 26.42 -26.43 30.18
CA THR A 740 26.28 -27.63 29.33
C THR A 740 26.02 -27.23 27.89
N ILE A 741 26.95 -27.57 27.01
CA ILE A 741 26.84 -27.44 25.55
C ILE A 741 26.01 -28.61 25.02
N THR A 742 25.11 -28.33 24.08
CA THR A 742 24.35 -29.34 23.31
C THR A 742 24.76 -29.24 21.84
N TYR A 743 25.01 -30.39 21.22
CA TYR A 743 25.36 -30.53 19.80
C TYR A 743 24.15 -30.96 18.98
N THR A 744 24.16 -30.70 17.67
CA THR A 744 23.05 -31.03 16.75
C THR A 744 22.79 -32.54 16.60
N ASP A 745 23.71 -33.39 17.07
CA ASP A 745 23.53 -34.85 17.16
C ASP A 745 22.82 -35.31 18.44
N GLY A 746 22.44 -34.36 19.32
CA GLY A 746 21.81 -34.62 20.62
C GLY A 746 22.81 -34.99 21.73
N THR A 747 24.12 -35.03 21.46
CA THR A 747 25.15 -35.22 22.50
C THR A 747 25.45 -33.92 23.23
N THR A 748 26.01 -34.02 24.43
CA THR A 748 26.30 -32.86 25.30
C THR A 748 27.74 -32.85 25.80
N GLN A 749 28.25 -31.66 26.12
CA GLN A 749 29.55 -31.46 26.77
C GLN A 749 29.39 -30.50 27.96
N ASP A 750 29.79 -30.96 29.14
CA ASP A 750 29.81 -30.15 30.35
C ASP A 750 31.11 -29.35 30.48
N PHE A 751 31.02 -28.13 30.98
CA PHE A 751 32.17 -27.30 31.36
C PHE A 751 31.84 -26.39 32.54
N GLN A 752 32.87 -25.76 33.12
CA GLN A 752 32.72 -24.77 34.18
C GLN A 752 32.84 -23.37 33.58
N LEU A 753 31.76 -22.58 33.62
CA LEU A 753 31.77 -21.18 33.23
C LEU A 753 32.03 -20.32 34.47
N GLY A 754 32.98 -19.38 34.40
CA GLY A 754 33.39 -18.60 35.57
C GLY A 754 33.92 -17.21 35.21
N PHE A 755 33.46 -16.21 35.97
CA PHE A 755 33.77 -14.79 35.77
C PHE A 755 34.29 -14.11 37.04
N THR A 756 35.23 -13.21 36.81
CA THR A 756 35.80 -12.28 37.79
C THR A 756 34.75 -11.23 38.15
N ASP A 757 34.73 -10.76 39.41
CA ASP A 757 33.89 -9.62 39.80
C ASP A 757 34.25 -8.38 38.98
N TRP A 758 33.24 -7.71 38.45
CA TRP A 758 33.38 -6.51 37.60
C TRP A 758 34.22 -5.40 38.21
N CYS A 759 34.26 -5.25 39.54
CA CYS A 759 35.02 -4.24 40.27
C CYS A 759 36.40 -4.74 40.77
N ALA A 760 36.82 -5.97 40.45
CA ALA A 760 38.06 -6.54 40.96
C ALA A 760 39.32 -5.94 40.30
N SER A 761 40.38 -5.80 41.10
CA SER A 761 41.72 -5.39 40.64
C SER A 761 42.60 -6.57 40.19
N THR A 762 42.15 -7.81 40.36
CA THR A 762 42.85 -9.05 39.98
C THR A 762 41.89 -10.03 39.31
N THR A 763 42.34 -10.72 38.26
CA THR A 763 41.52 -11.69 37.53
C THR A 763 41.42 -13.05 38.23
N SER A 764 40.29 -13.71 38.04
CA SER A 764 40.01 -15.10 38.40
C SER A 764 39.72 -15.93 37.13
N PHE A 765 39.67 -17.26 37.26
CA PHE A 765 39.26 -18.19 36.19
C PHE A 765 39.99 -18.03 34.84
N ASN A 766 41.24 -17.55 34.87
CA ASN A 766 42.05 -17.20 33.69
C ASN A 766 41.34 -16.23 32.70
N ASN A 767 40.41 -15.41 33.21
CA ASN A 767 39.72 -14.39 32.43
C ASN A 767 40.70 -13.35 31.85
N THR A 768 40.50 -12.98 30.58
CA THR A 768 41.16 -11.82 29.98
C THR A 768 40.27 -10.59 30.14
N VAL A 769 40.84 -9.41 30.41
CA VAL A 769 40.07 -8.14 30.38
C VAL A 769 39.74 -7.82 28.92
N ALA A 770 38.45 -7.80 28.59
CA ALA A 770 37.96 -7.40 27.26
C ALA A 770 37.73 -5.89 27.17
N VAL A 771 37.16 -5.32 28.23
CA VAL A 771 36.96 -3.87 28.41
C VAL A 771 37.30 -3.48 29.83
N LEU A 772 37.86 -2.28 30.00
CA LEU A 772 38.03 -1.59 31.28
C LEU A 772 37.46 -0.17 31.14
N THR A 773 36.57 0.22 32.05
CA THR A 773 36.11 1.60 32.22
C THR A 773 36.54 2.14 33.59
N HIS A 774 36.60 3.46 33.75
CA HIS A 774 37.13 4.12 34.96
C HIS A 774 36.06 4.67 35.92
N TYR A 775 34.78 4.50 35.58
CA TYR A 775 33.66 4.83 36.46
C TYR A 775 32.44 3.99 36.12
N ARG A 776 31.56 3.82 37.12
CA ARG A 776 30.26 3.17 36.99
C ARG A 776 29.14 4.13 37.38
N ASN A 777 27.93 3.87 36.90
CA ASN A 777 26.73 4.58 37.27
C ASN A 777 26.07 3.94 38.51
N LYS A 778 25.37 4.77 39.29
CA LYS A 778 24.57 4.43 40.47
C LYS A 778 23.34 5.35 40.54
N PRO A 779 22.30 5.08 41.34
CA PRO A 779 21.05 5.85 41.31
C PRO A 779 21.19 7.32 41.77
N GLY A 780 22.35 7.71 42.31
CA GLY A 780 22.72 9.09 42.65
C GLY A 780 23.77 9.71 41.72
N GLY A 781 24.04 9.12 40.55
CA GLY A 781 25.04 9.57 39.59
C GLY A 781 26.30 8.68 39.52
N LYS A 782 27.38 9.24 38.96
CA LYS A 782 28.64 8.53 38.68
C LYS A 782 29.44 8.22 39.94
N GLN A 783 30.04 7.03 40.00
CA GLN A 783 31.08 6.66 40.97
C GLN A 783 32.38 6.32 40.25
N THR A 784 33.45 7.09 40.52
CA THR A 784 34.82 6.74 40.08
C THR A 784 35.25 5.42 40.73
N LEU A 785 35.31 4.38 39.92
CA LEU A 785 35.70 3.02 40.27
C LEU A 785 35.94 2.29 38.95
N ASN A 786 37.05 1.57 38.84
CA ASN A 786 37.29 0.74 37.67
C ASN A 786 36.25 -0.38 37.58
N THR A 787 35.64 -0.56 36.41
CA THR A 787 34.81 -1.75 36.13
C THR A 787 35.18 -2.38 34.79
N SER A 788 35.22 -3.70 34.77
CA SER A 788 35.69 -4.49 33.63
C SER A 788 34.60 -5.39 33.05
N ILE A 789 34.67 -5.67 31.76
CA ILE A 789 34.02 -6.82 31.11
C ILE A 789 35.12 -7.80 30.71
N TYR A 790 34.94 -9.08 30.97
CA TYR A 790 35.94 -10.11 30.75
C TYR A 790 35.60 -11.04 29.59
N TYR A 791 36.63 -11.62 28.98
CA TYR A 791 36.57 -12.70 28.00
C TYR A 791 36.97 -14.04 28.66
N THR A 792 36.25 -15.10 28.33
CA THR A 792 36.62 -16.50 28.58
C THR A 792 36.09 -17.40 27.46
N ASP A 793 36.69 -18.58 27.27
CA ASP A 793 36.29 -19.52 26.21
C ASP A 793 36.36 -20.99 26.63
N VAL A 794 35.72 -21.85 25.83
CA VAL A 794 35.73 -23.31 25.96
C VAL A 794 35.92 -23.94 24.57
N ALA A 795 36.76 -24.98 24.51
CA ALA A 795 36.97 -25.76 23.30
C ALA A 795 35.72 -26.60 22.97
N LEU A 796 35.37 -26.66 21.68
CA LEU A 796 34.29 -27.49 21.17
C LEU A 796 34.82 -28.83 20.62
N ASP A 797 33.96 -29.84 20.60
CA ASP A 797 34.17 -31.08 19.86
C ASP A 797 34.11 -30.78 18.35
N ALA A 798 35.29 -30.57 17.74
CA ALA A 798 35.42 -30.19 16.33
C ALA A 798 34.90 -31.26 15.34
N SER A 799 34.45 -32.43 15.80
CA SER A 799 33.72 -33.40 14.97
C SER A 799 32.22 -33.11 14.87
N LYS A 800 31.70 -32.12 15.61
CA LYS A 800 30.28 -31.81 15.74
C LYS A 800 29.96 -30.36 15.41
N VAL A 801 28.67 -30.08 15.28
CA VAL A 801 28.12 -28.72 15.17
C VAL A 801 27.39 -28.41 16.47
N ILE A 802 27.78 -27.32 17.13
CA ILE A 802 27.09 -26.82 18.33
C ILE A 802 25.66 -26.38 17.96
N GLN A 803 24.69 -26.72 18.82
CA GLN A 803 23.32 -26.27 18.71
C GLN A 803 23.01 -25.17 19.75
N SER A 804 23.46 -25.36 21.00
CA SER A 804 23.17 -24.45 22.09
C SER A 804 24.13 -24.59 23.28
N VAL A 805 24.08 -23.63 24.20
CA VAL A 805 24.72 -23.70 25.52
C VAL A 805 23.72 -23.36 26.63
N THR A 806 23.60 -24.24 27.60
CA THR A 806 22.83 -24.04 28.83
C THR A 806 23.74 -23.41 29.88
N LEU A 807 23.39 -22.21 30.33
CA LEU A 807 24.12 -21.46 31.35
C LEU A 807 23.93 -22.06 32.76
N PRO A 808 24.83 -21.77 33.72
CA PRO A 808 24.63 -22.18 35.10
C PRO A 808 23.40 -21.51 35.74
N VAL A 809 22.94 -22.06 36.86
CA VAL A 809 22.07 -21.35 37.81
C VAL A 809 22.95 -20.65 38.83
N ASN A 810 23.39 -19.43 38.51
CA ASN A 810 24.16 -18.56 39.39
C ASN A 810 23.93 -17.10 38.98
N ASP A 811 23.03 -16.43 39.69
CA ASP A 811 22.58 -15.04 39.46
C ASP A 811 23.67 -13.98 39.65
N HIS A 812 24.85 -14.38 40.12
CA HIS A 812 26.04 -13.54 40.19
C HIS A 812 26.82 -13.51 38.87
N ILE A 813 26.50 -14.34 37.88
CA ILE A 813 27.15 -14.39 36.56
C ILE A 813 26.29 -13.69 35.50
N HIS A 814 26.90 -12.77 34.74
CA HIS A 814 26.25 -12.02 33.68
C HIS A 814 27.00 -12.18 32.35
N ILE A 815 26.28 -12.51 31.28
CA ILE A 815 26.82 -12.65 29.91
C ILE A 815 26.30 -11.49 29.05
N PHE A 816 27.21 -10.75 28.41
CA PHE A 816 26.89 -9.67 27.46
C PHE A 816 26.86 -10.14 26.00
N ALA A 817 27.70 -11.12 25.65
CA ALA A 817 27.74 -11.69 24.30
C ALA A 817 28.36 -13.09 24.31
N ILE A 818 28.08 -13.86 23.26
CA ILE A 818 28.77 -15.12 22.94
C ILE A 818 29.18 -15.14 21.47
N GLY A 819 30.20 -15.93 21.13
CA GLY A 819 30.63 -16.08 19.74
C GLY A 819 31.41 -17.37 19.52
N THR A 820 31.41 -17.86 18.29
CA THR A 820 32.17 -19.06 17.88
C THR A 820 33.27 -18.73 16.89
N LYS A 821 34.26 -19.61 16.82
CA LYS A 821 35.33 -19.64 15.82
C LYS A 821 35.24 -20.92 15.03
#